data_AF-A0A819N8Y7-F1
#
_entry.id   AF-A0A819N8Y7-F1
#
_cell.length_a   1.000
_cell.length_b   1.000
_cell.length_c   1.000
_cell.angle_alpha   90.00
_cell.angle_beta   90.00
_cell.angle_gamma   90.00
#
_symmetry.space_group_name_H-M   'P 1'
#
loop_
_entity.id
_entity.type
_entity.pdbx_description
1 polymer ?
#
loop_
_entity_poly.entity_id
_entity_poly.type
_entity_poly.pdbx_seq_one_letter_code
_entity_poly.pdbx_strand_id
1 'polypeptide(L)'
;MFSSRSRHTHYQQTNRSYYGIILLLAELSRSSHLPPITLIIIILNVLIYFDIFPLFGLSNNLQSVCVSTHAVLDQGDYMRILLAPFFHGDDMHLYYNMASFLYKGQQLETLFGGRYFALLVTILTISSSLMLVILGQLASSLFDNPEYLFTCAIGFSAVIFALKVITTHYTPDYNSNSLFGFIPVSTKYIVWVELIVIQLITPNVSFLGDDDDDDDDDDDDDDDYLSFERVSIRCKDDIPPDYSQLDSYPSNGIINQKSSHDDQTENGSYNISSTVAIRSNVSNLQKKKIDIPILQAGRGTVHWFKSIEFNFLLFFFLAGEQTVVYTNHFSIKFGKPANEVIIYQYDINVKILMSDGSWRTCIKDERLEALQKLIKEEHFPLVWYDDEKNLYAAKSLISTFTKDYEFEIDHNAIDKNNKFRCSISLVKTYELKNIFNVIQERKSTQLDDQVKIFDVLFKHIQRSNMITIENELYPKCQLLNDLGDGRGIGSGFYQAIVFGERGPTLNINNIYRCFYQSYNLIKFISCYLNYDIQLYGILPEDHTLLIENILKFLWFVIKSSNKICQYRLKSFGCSASEHKYAIDGTKQITAVDYFHDKLQIHLRHPHLPVVEIYNPNDENQSYILPMELVNVDEGQTILQSLTAEQYAKIKKKTVVSPGERYKMIRRIVNERRFNQDLYLKQFGITVNTDEMVMLPARILSRAEIKYKSLNDGSYGDVIESIQIGKWCLNNRFNKTYEIRTWAVVFVSSHKPDSQQIDLTRKFAQRISEAMSKYDIRFNSSPIEKSIAAVPKTIILHMKELRKQKCKVIFYILYKTGDCIYHLMKALEYWKNNGLVIRTIDFKHLESKSTSTIDKYFANLVDILNTTADGINQLVSSIWSLTSPSAQHDIFMFFGIACTHITYSYEQPPITTIIGSKDSTGRIYTNPIQFSPQEKVSLKFINELHIYVRQLLCEFSNYNSCLPNKLVLYRAGVDDGSSEKILNNELPAIRQACQEIYGHNSLPKICFIVVKNNHNTYFFTFNKQSNQANSVQPGTVIDTDIVLQNGFHFYLNSNTTKSTSQPTFYEVLYNDIGFTSNDIQQLTYYLCHTDVEDTDITPVPAPIHYATRGVICDDVHTNESVNRRFDRIVKDPIFTTYLNLTVPPYGSLDFTDPILDRFCSKILPYIQNKIEWIDVEPLSMERILHSRIYPRLYGLGLIKFSSNKARNLFT
;
A
#
# COMPACT_ATOMS: atom_id res chain seq x y z
N MET A 1 -49.91 -8.49 41.06
CA MET A 1 -49.64 -7.61 39.91
C MET A 1 -48.13 -7.53 39.77
N PHE A 2 -47.44 -8.56 39.27
CA PHE A 2 -47.40 -9.10 37.91
C PHE A 2 -46.87 -8.11 36.86
N SER A 3 -45.72 -8.49 36.33
CA SER A 3 -45.13 -8.22 35.01
C SER A 3 -44.73 -6.78 34.65
N SER A 4 -43.41 -6.57 34.55
CA SER A 4 -42.71 -5.93 33.41
C SER A 4 -41.41 -5.22 33.85
N ARG A 5 -40.46 -5.98 34.41
CA ARG A 5 -39.04 -5.59 34.47
C ARG A 5 -38.19 -6.83 34.19
N SER A 6 -38.35 -7.31 32.98
CA SER A 6 -37.57 -8.37 32.33
C SER A 6 -37.73 -8.08 30.85
N ARG A 7 -36.71 -7.42 30.28
CA ARG A 7 -36.49 -6.98 28.89
C ARG A 7 -35.89 -5.58 28.91
N HIS A 8 -34.62 -5.50 29.30
CA HIS A 8 -33.67 -4.48 28.82
C HIS A 8 -32.22 -4.84 29.18
N THR A 9 -31.99 -5.90 29.96
CA THR A 9 -30.67 -6.54 30.19
C THR A 9 -30.38 -7.71 29.24
N HIS A 10 -30.89 -7.68 28.01
CA HIS A 10 -30.72 -8.79 27.05
C HIS A 10 -30.31 -8.38 25.63
N TYR A 11 -29.81 -7.16 25.43
CA TYR A 11 -29.42 -6.69 24.09
C TYR A 11 -27.95 -6.26 23.91
N GLN A 12 -27.10 -6.50 24.92
CA GLN A 12 -25.62 -6.41 24.86
C GLN A 12 -24.94 -7.75 25.25
N GLN A 13 -25.61 -8.89 25.00
CA GLN A 13 -25.09 -10.24 25.32
C GLN A 13 -25.00 -11.16 24.10
N THR A 14 -25.01 -10.62 22.88
CA THR A 14 -24.97 -11.43 21.64
C THR A 14 -23.66 -11.19 20.89
N ASN A 15 -22.54 -11.64 21.47
CA ASN A 15 -21.36 -12.21 20.80
C ASN A 15 -20.12 -12.37 21.72
N ARG A 16 -20.25 -12.45 23.05
CA ARG A 16 -19.14 -12.98 23.86
C ARG A 16 -19.01 -14.48 23.58
N SER A 17 -17.88 -14.89 23.00
CA SER A 17 -17.44 -16.29 23.10
C SER A 17 -17.41 -16.65 24.58
N TYR A 18 -18.00 -17.78 24.98
CA TYR A 18 -17.86 -18.33 26.34
C TYR A 18 -16.85 -19.46 26.37
N TYR A 19 -16.01 -19.55 25.34
CA TYR A 19 -15.10 -20.67 25.14
C TYR A 19 -14.06 -20.75 26.26
N GLY A 20 -13.49 -19.61 26.68
CA GLY A 20 -12.53 -19.57 27.78
C GLY A 20 -13.13 -20.08 29.10
N ILE A 21 -14.38 -19.73 29.39
CA ILE A 21 -15.07 -20.15 30.62
C ILE A 21 -15.43 -21.64 30.58
N ILE A 22 -15.87 -22.15 29.42
CA ILE A 22 -16.12 -23.58 29.22
C ILE A 22 -14.84 -24.38 29.42
N LEU A 23 -13.71 -23.89 28.91
CA LEU A 23 -12.40 -24.50 29.14
C LEU A 23 -12.00 -24.45 30.61
N LEU A 24 -12.23 -23.33 31.31
CA LEU A 24 -11.92 -23.21 32.74
C LEU A 24 -12.74 -24.21 33.58
N LEU A 25 -14.03 -24.37 33.27
CA LEU A 25 -14.89 -25.35 33.92
C LEU A 25 -14.44 -26.79 33.62
N ALA A 26 -13.98 -27.06 32.40
CA ALA A 26 -13.40 -28.35 32.05
C ALA A 26 -12.11 -28.62 32.84
N GLU A 27 -11.22 -27.63 33.01
CA GLU A 27 -9.99 -27.71 33.79
C GLU A 27 -10.27 -27.98 35.28
N LEU A 28 -11.25 -27.26 35.85
CA LEU A 28 -11.71 -27.45 37.23
C LEU A 28 -12.32 -28.85 37.43
N SER A 29 -13.08 -29.36 36.46
CA SER A 29 -13.69 -30.69 36.51
C SER A 29 -12.68 -31.84 36.45
N ARG A 30 -11.51 -31.61 35.84
CA ARG A 30 -10.41 -32.59 35.74
C ARG A 30 -9.52 -32.61 36.99
N SER A 31 -9.55 -31.56 37.80
CA SER A 31 -8.69 -31.42 38.97
C SER A 31 -9.25 -32.20 40.18
N SER A 32 -8.52 -33.20 40.67
CA SER A 32 -8.99 -34.10 41.74
C SER A 32 -8.99 -33.49 43.16
N HIS A 33 -8.23 -32.41 43.39
CA HIS A 33 -8.21 -31.70 44.67
C HIS A 33 -8.17 -30.18 44.41
N LEU A 34 -9.24 -29.48 44.77
CA LEU A 34 -9.36 -28.03 44.66
C LEU A 34 -9.23 -27.40 46.06
N PRO A 35 -8.14 -26.67 46.35
CA PRO A 35 -8.02 -25.96 47.61
C PRO A 35 -9.09 -24.86 47.76
N PRO A 36 -9.63 -24.65 48.98
CA PRO A 36 -10.80 -23.81 49.19
C PRO A 36 -10.57 -22.33 48.86
N ILE A 37 -9.42 -21.74 49.20
CA ILE A 37 -9.16 -20.31 48.94
C ILE A 37 -8.93 -20.06 47.45
N THR A 38 -8.18 -20.94 46.80
CA THR A 38 -7.93 -20.92 45.35
C THR A 38 -9.25 -20.98 44.58
N LEU A 39 -10.14 -21.90 44.96
CA LEU A 39 -11.46 -22.03 44.35
C LEU A 39 -12.33 -20.79 44.59
N ILE A 40 -12.33 -20.24 45.81
CA ILE A 40 -13.09 -19.03 46.14
C ILE A 40 -12.64 -17.84 45.27
N ILE A 41 -11.33 -17.65 45.08
CA ILE A 41 -10.79 -16.55 44.26
C ILE A 41 -11.13 -16.74 42.78
N ILE A 42 -11.06 -17.97 42.25
CA ILE A 42 -11.47 -18.26 40.86
C ILE A 42 -12.95 -17.96 40.68
N ILE A 43 -13.81 -18.43 41.59
CA ILE A 43 -15.25 -18.16 41.54
C ILE A 43 -15.50 -16.65 41.63
N LEU A 44 -14.80 -15.93 42.51
CA LEU A 44 -14.94 -14.48 42.64
C LEU A 44 -14.62 -13.75 41.33
N ASN A 45 -13.51 -14.07 40.67
CA ASN A 45 -13.14 -13.46 39.39
C ASN A 45 -14.15 -13.78 38.28
N VAL A 46 -14.68 -15.02 38.24
CA VAL A 46 -15.74 -15.39 37.28
C VAL A 46 -17.04 -14.65 37.57
N LEU A 47 -17.41 -14.49 38.85
CA LEU A 47 -18.62 -13.75 39.24
C LEU A 47 -18.52 -12.26 38.93
N ILE A 48 -17.34 -11.65 39.11
CA ILE A 48 -17.04 -10.27 38.75
C ILE A 48 -17.13 -10.11 37.23
N TYR A 49 -16.52 -11.01 36.45
CA TYR A 49 -16.59 -10.98 34.98
C TYR A 49 -18.03 -11.06 34.43
N PHE A 50 -18.92 -11.79 35.10
CA PHE A 50 -20.33 -11.90 34.71
C PHE A 50 -21.25 -10.81 35.29
N ASP A 51 -20.72 -9.83 36.02
CA ASP A 51 -21.52 -8.77 36.67
C ASP A 51 -22.61 -9.31 37.63
N ILE A 52 -22.43 -10.51 38.19
CA ILE A 52 -23.46 -11.19 39.00
C ILE A 52 -23.66 -10.47 40.35
N PHE A 53 -22.63 -9.79 40.85
CA PHE A 53 -22.71 -8.91 42.02
C PHE A 53 -22.11 -7.56 41.66
N PRO A 54 -22.90 -6.47 41.51
CA PRO A 54 -22.37 -5.12 41.42
C PRO A 54 -21.81 -4.72 42.78
N LEU A 55 -20.60 -5.18 43.09
CA LEU A 55 -19.84 -4.76 44.26
C LEU A 55 -19.56 -3.27 44.08
N PHE A 56 -20.09 -2.45 45.00
CA PHE A 56 -19.85 -1.00 45.09
C PHE A 56 -20.39 -0.12 43.94
N GLY A 57 -21.36 -0.60 43.15
CA GLY A 57 -22.02 0.25 42.14
C GLY A 57 -21.12 0.68 40.97
N LEU A 58 -19.97 0.04 40.82
CA LEU A 58 -19.06 0.23 39.69
C LEU A 58 -19.63 -0.54 38.49
N SER A 59 -19.91 0.17 37.39
CA SER A 59 -20.24 -0.47 36.11
C SER A 59 -19.00 -1.17 35.54
N ASN A 60 -19.18 -2.15 34.67
CA ASN A 60 -18.12 -2.91 33.98
C ASN A 60 -17.25 -2.07 33.01
N ASN A 61 -17.16 -0.76 33.21
CA ASN A 61 -16.25 0.11 32.48
C ASN A 61 -14.83 -0.08 33.04
N LEU A 62 -13.99 -0.81 32.30
CA LEU A 62 -12.63 -1.20 32.70
C LEU A 62 -11.73 0.01 33.00
N GLN A 63 -11.96 1.14 32.33
CA GLN A 63 -11.20 2.36 32.53
C GLN A 63 -11.51 3.04 33.88
N SER A 64 -12.67 2.75 34.46
CA SER A 64 -13.04 3.20 35.81
C SER A 64 -12.38 2.39 36.93
N VAL A 65 -11.79 1.22 36.62
CA VAL A 65 -11.23 0.31 37.64
C VAL A 65 -9.74 0.01 37.46
N CYS A 66 -9.19 0.21 36.27
CA CYS A 66 -7.78 -0.08 36.02
C CYS A 66 -6.82 0.76 36.87
N VAL A 67 -5.66 0.18 37.17
CA VAL A 67 -4.61 0.86 37.92
C VAL A 67 -3.71 1.64 36.96
N SER A 68 -3.60 2.95 37.17
CA SER A 68 -2.65 3.83 36.50
C SER A 68 -1.99 4.76 37.50
N THR A 69 -0.79 5.27 37.17
CA THR A 69 -0.03 6.15 38.07
C THR A 69 -0.81 7.43 38.36
N HIS A 70 -1.42 8.02 37.32
CA HIS A 70 -2.23 9.22 37.42
C HIS A 70 -3.48 9.01 38.29
N ALA A 71 -4.24 7.93 38.09
CA ALA A 71 -5.45 7.68 38.87
C ALA A 71 -5.16 7.46 40.37
N VAL A 72 -4.05 6.80 40.69
CA VAL A 72 -3.69 6.49 42.08
C VAL A 72 -2.99 7.66 42.79
N LEU A 73 -2.01 8.31 42.16
CA LEU A 73 -1.21 9.35 42.80
C LEU A 73 -1.82 10.76 42.66
N ASP A 74 -2.36 11.10 41.49
CA ASP A 74 -2.86 12.45 41.21
C ASP A 74 -4.34 12.60 41.57
N GLN A 75 -5.18 11.59 41.28
CA GLN A 75 -6.61 11.62 41.60
C GLN A 75 -6.94 11.03 42.99
N GLY A 76 -6.01 10.30 43.60
CA GLY A 76 -6.18 9.72 44.94
C GLY A 76 -7.13 8.51 45.00
N ASP A 77 -7.41 7.85 43.88
CA ASP A 77 -8.31 6.69 43.82
C ASP A 77 -7.57 5.38 44.19
N TYR A 78 -7.30 5.23 45.49
CA TYR A 78 -6.58 4.08 46.02
C TYR A 78 -7.35 2.76 45.93
N MET A 79 -8.67 2.79 45.64
CA MET A 79 -9.47 1.56 45.51
C MET A 79 -9.07 0.74 44.28
N ARG A 80 -8.56 1.40 43.23
CA ARG A 80 -8.04 0.75 42.02
C ARG A 80 -6.87 -0.19 42.30
N ILE A 81 -6.05 0.08 43.32
CA ILE A 81 -4.95 -0.80 43.75
C ILE A 81 -5.46 -2.19 44.14
N LEU A 82 -6.64 -2.25 44.76
CA LEU A 82 -7.26 -3.50 45.22
C LEU A 82 -8.15 -4.16 44.15
N LEU A 83 -8.84 -3.35 43.35
CA LEU A 83 -9.86 -3.84 42.43
C LEU A 83 -9.30 -4.27 41.07
N ALA A 84 -8.35 -3.52 40.49
CA ALA A 84 -7.84 -3.76 39.13
C ALA A 84 -7.42 -5.22 38.85
N PRO A 85 -6.77 -5.95 39.77
CA PRO A 85 -6.36 -7.34 39.52
C PRO A 85 -7.51 -8.33 39.34
N PHE A 86 -8.73 -7.98 39.75
CA PHE A 86 -9.90 -8.86 39.67
C PHE A 86 -10.76 -8.63 38.43
N PHE A 87 -10.51 -7.56 37.67
CA PHE A 87 -11.21 -7.26 36.41
C PHE A 87 -10.38 -7.76 35.22
N HIS A 88 -11.07 -8.25 34.19
CA HIS A 88 -10.46 -8.86 33.00
C HIS A 88 -11.22 -8.40 31.76
N GLY A 89 -10.48 -8.05 30.70
CA GLY A 89 -11.02 -7.57 29.42
C GLY A 89 -11.88 -8.57 28.68
N ASP A 90 -11.32 -9.75 28.39
CA ASP A 90 -11.97 -10.79 27.60
C ASP A 90 -12.04 -12.17 28.29
N ASP A 91 -12.78 -13.11 27.67
CA ASP A 91 -13.03 -14.46 28.22
C ASP A 91 -11.77 -15.36 28.22
N MET A 92 -10.86 -15.15 27.26
CA MET A 92 -9.60 -15.87 27.16
C MET A 92 -8.55 -15.32 28.12
N HIS A 93 -8.49 -14.00 28.32
CA HIS A 93 -7.65 -13.38 29.36
C HIS A 93 -8.02 -13.89 30.75
N LEU A 94 -9.33 -13.95 31.08
CA LEU A 94 -9.80 -14.58 32.32
C LEU A 94 -9.39 -16.07 32.42
N TYR A 95 -9.57 -16.83 31.34
CA TYR A 95 -9.21 -18.26 31.31
C TYR A 95 -7.73 -18.50 31.60
N TYR A 96 -6.83 -17.83 30.88
CA TYR A 96 -5.39 -18.04 31.05
C TYR A 96 -4.91 -17.63 32.46
N ASN A 97 -5.46 -16.54 33.01
CA ASN A 97 -5.15 -16.13 34.37
C ASN A 97 -5.64 -17.15 35.40
N MET A 98 -6.91 -17.57 35.32
CA MET A 98 -7.48 -18.47 36.31
C MET A 98 -6.94 -19.91 36.19
N ALA A 99 -6.64 -20.40 34.99
CA ALA A 99 -5.99 -21.70 34.80
C ALA A 99 -4.55 -21.70 35.36
N SER A 100 -3.79 -20.62 35.13
CA SER A 100 -2.44 -20.45 35.67
C SER A 100 -2.43 -20.31 37.19
N PHE A 101 -3.43 -19.61 37.74
CA PHE A 101 -3.64 -19.47 39.19
C PHE A 101 -4.07 -20.79 39.83
N LEU A 102 -4.96 -21.57 39.19
CA LEU A 102 -5.41 -22.87 39.67
C LEU A 102 -4.24 -23.81 39.96
N TYR A 103 -3.30 -23.92 39.02
CA TYR A 103 -2.11 -24.76 39.19
C TYR A 103 -1.20 -24.30 40.34
N LYS A 104 -0.96 -22.98 40.46
CA LYS A 104 -0.11 -22.41 41.52
C LYS A 104 -0.78 -22.48 42.89
N GLY A 105 -2.09 -22.22 42.95
CA GLY A 105 -2.89 -22.30 44.16
C GLY A 105 -2.97 -23.73 44.70
N GLN A 106 -3.12 -24.73 43.83
CA GLN A 106 -3.04 -26.16 44.22
C GLN A 106 -1.75 -26.50 44.97
N GLN A 107 -0.61 -25.94 44.55
CA GLN A 107 0.69 -26.21 45.17
C GLN A 107 0.93 -25.37 46.42
N LEU A 108 0.68 -24.06 46.34
CA LEU A 108 1.03 -23.13 47.41
C LEU A 108 0.02 -23.14 48.56
N GLU A 109 -1.27 -23.35 48.29
CA GLU A 109 -2.29 -23.40 49.36
C GLU A 109 -2.17 -24.69 50.18
N THR A 110 -1.82 -25.80 49.53
CA THR A 110 -1.56 -27.06 50.24
C THR A 110 -0.28 -26.99 51.06
N LEU A 111 0.73 -26.23 50.61
CA LEU A 111 2.00 -26.05 51.31
C LEU A 111 1.90 -25.08 52.51
N PHE A 112 1.29 -23.92 52.34
CA PHE A 112 1.23 -22.87 53.38
C PHE A 112 -0.04 -22.93 54.23
N GLY A 113 -1.06 -23.67 53.80
CA GLY A 113 -2.39 -23.66 54.39
C GLY A 113 -3.21 -22.43 53.97
N GLY A 114 -4.53 -22.60 53.87
CA GLY A 114 -5.45 -21.59 53.31
C GLY A 114 -5.34 -20.20 53.93
N ARG A 115 -5.18 -20.08 55.26
CA ARG A 115 -5.08 -18.77 55.94
C ARG A 115 -3.83 -17.98 55.53
N TYR A 116 -2.68 -18.63 55.45
CA TYR A 116 -1.43 -17.98 55.05
C TYR A 116 -1.38 -17.74 53.54
N PHE A 117 -1.97 -18.64 52.74
CA PHE A 117 -2.09 -18.45 51.31
C PHE A 117 -3.01 -17.26 50.96
N ALA A 118 -4.15 -17.09 51.65
CA ALA A 118 -5.01 -15.92 51.48
C ALA A 118 -4.27 -14.61 51.81
N LEU A 119 -3.51 -14.60 52.91
CA LEU A 119 -2.69 -13.45 53.30
C LEU A 119 -1.59 -13.16 52.27
N LEU A 120 -0.93 -14.20 51.75
CA LEU A 120 0.07 -14.09 50.69
C LEU A 120 -0.51 -13.45 49.43
N VAL A 121 -1.64 -13.97 48.93
CA VAL A 121 -2.30 -13.44 47.73
C VAL A 121 -2.72 -11.98 47.94
N THR A 122 -3.23 -11.64 49.12
CA THR A 122 -3.63 -10.26 49.46
C THR A 122 -2.43 -9.31 49.42
N ILE A 123 -1.30 -9.71 50.05
CA ILE A 123 -0.07 -8.91 50.02
C ILE A 123 0.43 -8.72 48.59
N LEU A 124 0.46 -9.80 47.80
CA LEU A 124 0.93 -9.75 46.41
C LEU A 124 0.05 -8.87 45.53
N THR A 125 -1.26 -8.89 45.74
CA THR A 125 -2.22 -8.02 45.03
C THR A 125 -1.89 -6.55 45.29
N ILE A 126 -1.75 -6.14 46.55
CA ILE A 126 -1.41 -4.76 46.90
C ILE A 126 -0.01 -4.37 46.41
N SER A 127 0.98 -5.24 46.65
CA SER A 127 2.37 -4.92 46.29
C SER A 127 2.61 -4.85 44.79
N SER A 128 1.91 -5.68 43.99
CA SER A 128 2.05 -5.67 42.54
C SER A 128 1.42 -4.42 41.92
N SER A 129 0.21 -4.05 42.34
CA SER A 129 -0.44 -2.80 41.91
C SER A 129 0.38 -1.56 42.30
N LEU A 130 0.94 -1.52 43.52
CA LEU A 130 1.85 -0.44 43.93
C LEU A 130 3.14 -0.41 43.09
N MET A 131 3.68 -1.59 42.76
CA MET A 131 4.86 -1.68 41.91
C MET A 131 4.59 -1.14 40.50
N LEU A 132 3.41 -1.40 39.93
CA LEU A 132 3.01 -0.84 38.64
C LEU A 132 2.94 0.70 38.67
N VAL A 133 2.36 1.27 39.72
CA VAL A 133 2.31 2.74 39.92
C VAL A 133 3.71 3.33 40.06
N ILE A 134 4.60 2.69 40.83
CA ILE A 134 5.99 3.14 40.99
C ILE A 134 6.74 3.03 39.66
N LEU A 135 6.55 1.95 38.91
CA LEU A 135 7.19 1.75 37.62
C LEU A 135 6.68 2.74 36.57
N GLY A 136 5.40 3.07 36.54
CA GLY A 136 4.86 4.11 35.66
C GLY A 136 5.43 5.49 36.00
N GLN A 137 5.52 5.84 37.28
CA GLN A 137 6.17 7.08 37.72
C GLN A 137 7.66 7.12 37.35
N LEU A 138 8.38 6.03 37.57
CA LEU A 138 9.80 5.92 37.24
C LEU A 138 10.01 5.96 35.73
N ALA A 139 9.21 5.23 34.96
CA ALA A 139 9.27 5.22 33.50
C ALA A 139 8.99 6.61 32.93
N SER A 140 7.98 7.30 33.45
CA SER A 140 7.71 8.69 33.05
C SER A 140 8.91 9.61 33.33
N SER A 141 9.54 9.48 34.51
CA SER A 141 10.72 10.28 34.87
C SER A 141 12.00 9.90 34.11
N LEU A 142 12.19 8.63 33.78
CA LEU A 142 13.39 8.11 33.11
C LEU A 142 13.35 8.35 31.59
N PHE A 143 12.17 8.27 30.99
CA PHE A 143 11.96 8.41 29.55
C PHE A 143 11.39 9.77 29.14
N ASP A 144 11.11 10.66 30.11
CA ASP A 144 10.56 12.01 29.91
C ASP A 144 9.27 12.00 29.05
N ASN A 145 8.46 10.94 29.21
CA ASN A 145 7.18 10.75 28.52
C ASN A 145 6.05 10.65 29.55
N PRO A 146 5.07 11.58 29.56
CA PRO A 146 3.94 11.54 30.48
C PRO A 146 2.94 10.40 30.20
N GLU A 147 2.97 9.77 29.03
CA GLU A 147 2.04 8.68 28.67
C GLU A 147 2.13 7.49 29.65
N TYR A 148 3.32 7.19 30.19
CA TYR A 148 3.51 6.14 31.21
C TYR A 148 2.78 6.41 32.54
N LEU A 149 2.29 7.63 32.77
CA LEU A 149 1.46 7.93 33.92
C LEU A 149 0.01 7.49 33.71
N PHE A 150 -0.44 7.43 32.46
CA PHE A 150 -1.82 7.14 32.05
C PHE A 150 -2.05 5.69 31.60
N THR A 151 -0.99 4.89 31.43
CA THR A 151 -1.07 3.45 31.11
C THR A 151 -1.92 2.72 32.14
N CYS A 152 -2.91 1.97 31.66
CA CYS A 152 -4.02 1.40 32.39
C CYS A 152 -3.86 -0.12 32.45
N ALA A 153 -3.63 -0.68 33.63
CA ALA A 153 -3.43 -2.11 33.81
C ALA A 153 -4.61 -2.77 34.54
N ILE A 154 -5.04 -3.94 34.05
CA ILE A 154 -6.04 -4.80 34.68
C ILE A 154 -5.56 -6.26 34.70
N GLY A 155 -6.30 -7.13 35.39
CA GLY A 155 -6.04 -8.57 35.36
C GLY A 155 -5.12 -9.10 36.45
N PHE A 156 -5.29 -10.39 36.78
CA PHE A 156 -4.60 -11.05 37.89
C PHE A 156 -3.14 -11.45 37.56
N SER A 157 -2.67 -11.10 36.36
CA SER A 157 -1.38 -11.49 35.77
C SER A 157 -0.18 -11.16 36.64
N ALA A 158 -0.10 -9.94 37.19
CA ALA A 158 1.02 -9.51 38.03
C ALA A 158 1.13 -10.35 39.33
N VAL A 159 -0.01 -10.70 39.92
CA VAL A 159 -0.08 -11.59 41.09
C VAL A 159 0.37 -13.00 40.73
N ILE A 160 -0.02 -13.50 39.56
CA ILE A 160 0.38 -14.82 39.05
C ILE A 160 1.89 -14.89 38.81
N PHE A 161 2.51 -13.85 38.24
CA PHE A 161 3.96 -13.79 38.07
C PHE A 161 4.69 -13.84 39.41
N ALA A 162 4.22 -13.08 40.41
CA ALA A 162 4.79 -13.13 41.76
C ALA A 162 4.63 -14.52 42.40
N LEU A 163 3.45 -15.13 42.29
CA LEU A 163 3.21 -16.49 42.77
C LEU A 163 4.07 -17.52 42.03
N LYS A 164 4.38 -17.31 40.75
CA LYS A 164 5.26 -18.19 39.98
C LYS A 164 6.67 -18.20 40.53
N VAL A 165 7.22 -17.04 40.90
CA VAL A 165 8.54 -16.95 41.54
C VAL A 165 8.55 -17.72 42.86
N ILE A 166 7.52 -17.56 43.68
CA ILE A 166 7.39 -18.27 44.96
C ILE A 166 7.24 -19.78 44.74
N THR A 167 6.37 -20.20 43.82
CA THR A 167 6.19 -21.62 43.47
C THR A 167 7.51 -22.24 43.04
N THR A 168 8.23 -21.58 42.13
CA THR A 168 9.53 -22.04 41.63
C THR A 168 10.57 -22.19 42.76
N HIS A 169 10.55 -21.32 43.76
CA HIS A 169 11.47 -21.37 44.89
C HIS A 169 11.16 -22.54 45.86
N TYR A 170 9.88 -22.80 46.13
CA TYR A 170 9.47 -23.79 47.13
C TYR A 170 9.22 -25.20 46.56
N THR A 171 9.04 -25.34 45.25
CA THR A 171 8.93 -26.65 44.57
C THR A 171 9.96 -26.80 43.43
N PRO A 172 11.28 -26.78 43.72
CA PRO A 172 12.32 -26.84 42.69
C PRO A 172 12.47 -28.23 42.02
N ASP A 173 12.05 -29.31 42.69
CA ASP A 173 12.35 -30.71 42.32
C ASP A 173 11.22 -31.45 41.56
N TYR A 174 10.14 -30.78 41.16
CA TYR A 174 9.17 -31.38 40.23
C TYR A 174 9.75 -31.33 38.81
N ASN A 175 10.24 -32.49 38.36
CA ASN A 175 10.86 -32.79 37.07
C ASN A 175 10.46 -31.87 35.90
N SER A 176 11.46 -31.17 35.34
CA SER A 176 11.48 -30.56 33.99
C SER A 176 10.15 -29.95 33.52
N ASN A 177 9.84 -28.73 33.95
CA ASN A 177 8.82 -27.94 33.27
C ASN A 177 9.31 -27.62 31.86
N SER A 178 8.73 -28.30 30.88
CA SER A 178 8.96 -28.00 29.47
C SER A 178 8.16 -26.77 29.09
N LEU A 179 8.82 -25.70 28.63
CA LEU A 179 8.13 -24.59 27.99
C LEU A 179 7.41 -25.15 26.75
N PHE A 180 6.09 -25.00 26.70
CA PHE A 180 5.18 -25.57 25.69
C PHE A 180 5.17 -27.10 25.51
N GLY A 181 5.78 -27.90 26.39
CA GLY A 181 5.78 -29.36 26.25
C GLY A 181 7.03 -29.95 25.58
N PHE A 182 7.98 -29.14 25.11
CA PHE A 182 9.13 -29.63 24.32
C PHE A 182 10.50 -29.03 24.69
N ILE A 183 10.56 -27.87 25.36
CA ILE A 183 11.84 -27.23 25.71
C ILE A 183 12.11 -27.38 27.21
N PRO A 184 13.02 -28.26 27.65
CA PRO A 184 13.38 -28.37 29.06
C PRO A 184 14.16 -27.12 29.48
N VAL A 185 13.53 -26.25 30.29
CA VAL A 185 14.18 -25.07 30.86
C VAL A 185 14.37 -25.30 32.36
N SER A 186 15.57 -25.03 32.87
CA SER A 186 15.83 -25.09 34.30
C SER A 186 14.86 -24.16 35.03
N THR A 187 14.26 -24.64 36.13
CA THR A 187 13.27 -23.93 36.95
C THR A 187 13.72 -22.52 37.32
N LYS A 188 15.03 -22.30 37.53
CA LYS A 188 15.60 -20.97 37.83
C LYS A 188 15.40 -19.91 36.73
N TYR A 189 15.27 -20.32 35.46
CA TYR A 189 15.19 -19.42 34.31
C TYR A 189 13.83 -19.40 33.63
N ILE A 190 12.91 -20.26 34.03
CA ILE A 190 11.64 -20.47 33.31
C ILE A 190 10.76 -19.22 33.27
N VAL A 191 10.77 -18.40 34.33
CA VAL A 191 10.00 -17.15 34.39
C VAL A 191 10.50 -16.14 33.35
N TRP A 192 11.82 -15.98 33.25
CA TRP A 192 12.44 -15.05 32.29
C TRP A 192 12.30 -15.54 30.85
N VAL A 193 12.44 -16.83 30.61
CA VAL A 193 12.26 -17.42 29.28
C VAL A 193 10.81 -17.27 28.82
N GLU A 194 9.83 -17.48 29.71
CA GLU A 194 8.41 -17.30 29.36
C GLU A 194 8.04 -15.84 29.10
N LEU A 195 8.59 -14.89 29.88
CA LEU A 195 8.41 -13.46 29.61
C LEU A 195 8.98 -13.07 28.24
N ILE A 196 10.19 -13.54 27.89
CA ILE A 196 10.80 -13.29 26.57
C ILE A 196 9.96 -13.92 25.46
N VAL A 197 9.45 -15.13 25.67
CA VAL A 197 8.63 -15.86 24.70
C VAL A 197 7.26 -15.20 24.50
N ILE A 198 6.60 -14.73 25.56
CA ILE A 198 5.35 -13.98 25.46
C ILE A 198 5.61 -12.66 24.71
N GLN A 199 6.71 -11.95 24.99
CA GLN A 199 7.07 -10.75 24.23
C GLN A 199 7.38 -11.03 22.74
N LEU A 200 7.85 -12.23 22.41
CA LEU A 200 8.10 -12.64 21.02
C LEU A 200 6.83 -13.09 20.28
N ILE A 201 5.88 -13.71 20.99
CA ILE A 201 4.63 -14.22 20.42
C ILE A 201 3.57 -13.11 20.34
N THR A 202 3.50 -12.24 21.35
CA THR A 202 2.59 -11.09 21.44
C THR A 202 3.39 -9.83 21.76
N PRO A 203 4.07 -9.23 20.75
CA PRO A 203 4.97 -8.09 20.95
C PRO A 203 4.28 -6.81 21.43
N ASN A 204 2.94 -6.74 21.34
CA ASN A 204 2.14 -5.59 21.78
C ASN A 204 1.77 -5.62 23.27
N VAL A 205 1.96 -6.74 23.98
CA VAL A 205 1.73 -6.80 25.43
C VAL A 205 2.91 -6.10 26.09
N SER A 206 2.72 -4.92 26.67
CA SER A 206 3.82 -4.20 27.32
C SER A 206 4.20 -4.90 28.64
N PHE A 207 5.49 -4.82 28.98
CA PHE A 207 6.04 -5.38 30.22
C PHE A 207 5.41 -4.77 31.49
N LEU A 208 4.64 -3.67 31.35
CA LEU A 208 3.95 -2.94 32.40
C LEU A 208 2.45 -3.25 32.48
N GLY A 209 1.95 -4.15 31.61
CA GLY A 209 0.52 -4.51 31.57
C GLY A 209 -0.29 -3.46 30.82
N ASP A 210 -0.13 -3.41 29.50
CA ASP A 210 -1.15 -2.86 28.61
C ASP A 210 -2.02 -4.04 28.16
N ASP A 211 -3.23 -4.11 28.71
CA ASP A 211 -4.34 -4.81 28.07
C ASP A 211 -5.16 -3.71 27.39
N ASP A 212 -4.84 -3.43 26.13
CA ASP A 212 -5.67 -2.58 25.28
C ASP A 212 -6.97 -3.34 24.97
N ASP A 213 -7.98 -3.16 25.82
CA ASP A 213 -9.37 -3.47 25.47
C ASP A 213 -9.88 -2.34 24.54
N ASP A 214 -9.69 -2.55 23.24
CA ASP A 214 -10.44 -1.87 22.19
C ASP A 214 -11.92 -2.34 22.26
N ASP A 215 -12.73 -1.73 23.12
CA ASP A 215 -14.20 -1.77 23.03
C ASP A 215 -14.74 -0.33 23.13
N ASP A 216 -15.23 0.17 21.99
CA ASP A 216 -16.01 1.41 21.84
C ASP A 216 -17.27 1.39 22.74
N ASP A 217 -17.50 2.42 23.56
CA ASP A 217 -18.83 2.88 23.96
C ASP A 217 -18.75 4.33 24.52
N ASP A 218 -19.21 5.31 23.72
CA ASP A 218 -19.65 6.64 24.17
C ASP A 218 -21.07 6.54 24.73
N ASP A 219 -21.37 7.18 25.88
CA ASP A 219 -22.64 7.90 26.09
C ASP A 219 -22.63 8.76 27.39
N ASP A 220 -23.37 9.87 27.30
CA ASP A 220 -23.39 11.09 28.12
C ASP A 220 -23.99 11.01 29.55
N ASP A 221 -23.56 11.93 30.45
CA ASP A 221 -24.39 12.96 31.15
C ASP A 221 -23.90 13.36 32.58
N ASP A 222 -23.72 14.68 32.73
CA ASP A 222 -24.06 15.62 33.84
C ASP A 222 -23.36 15.67 35.24
N ASP A 223 -22.94 16.92 35.53
CA ASP A 223 -22.90 17.68 36.81
C ASP A 223 -21.93 17.30 37.96
N ASP A 224 -20.88 18.13 38.18
CA ASP A 224 -20.89 19.29 39.11
C ASP A 224 -19.49 19.61 39.73
N TYR A 225 -19.15 20.91 39.66
CA TYR A 225 -18.19 21.71 40.46
C TYR A 225 -17.00 21.05 41.20
N LEU A 226 -15.77 21.45 40.83
CA LEU A 226 -14.93 22.34 41.66
C LEU A 226 -13.67 22.83 40.92
N SER A 227 -13.66 24.14 40.72
CA SER A 227 -12.54 24.99 40.32
C SER A 227 -11.31 24.88 41.22
N PHE A 228 -10.10 24.88 40.65
CA PHE A 228 -8.97 25.67 41.16
C PHE A 228 -7.99 26.09 40.04
N GLU A 229 -8.01 27.40 39.75
CA GLU A 229 -6.94 28.29 39.27
C GLU A 229 -5.53 27.90 39.79
N ARG A 230 -4.37 28.03 39.12
CA ARG A 230 -3.70 29.05 38.27
C ARG A 230 -2.41 28.36 37.72
N VAL A 231 -1.78 28.72 36.60
CA VAL A 231 -0.94 29.92 36.39
C VAL A 231 -0.81 30.21 34.90
N SER A 232 -1.27 31.39 34.50
CA SER A 232 -1.00 32.07 33.23
C SER A 232 0.40 32.70 33.23
N ILE A 233 1.17 32.54 32.14
CA ILE A 233 2.29 33.44 31.82
C ILE A 233 1.90 34.29 30.61
N ARG A 234 1.80 35.60 30.86
CA ARG A 234 1.52 36.69 29.93
C ARG A 234 2.67 36.89 28.94
N CYS A 235 2.35 37.12 27.66
CA CYS A 235 3.17 37.95 26.78
C CYS A 235 2.82 39.42 27.03
N LYS A 236 3.85 40.26 27.17
CA LYS A 236 3.76 41.71 27.35
C LYS A 236 3.89 42.43 26.00
N ASP A 237 3.13 43.51 25.90
CA ASP A 237 3.09 44.53 24.87
C ASP A 237 4.41 45.29 24.68
N ASP A 238 4.59 45.87 23.49
CA ASP A 238 5.16 47.22 23.34
C ASP A 238 4.57 47.90 22.07
N ILE A 239 3.80 48.97 22.31
CA ILE A 239 3.35 49.99 21.35
C ILE A 239 3.90 51.33 21.86
N PRO A 240 4.27 52.29 21.00
CA PRO A 240 4.18 53.71 21.34
C PRO A 240 3.02 54.42 20.59
N PRO A 241 2.38 55.42 21.23
CA PRO A 241 1.11 56.00 20.79
C PRO A 241 1.28 57.27 19.93
N ASP A 242 0.28 57.62 19.13
CA ASP A 242 -0.21 59.00 19.07
C ASP A 242 -1.62 59.14 18.43
N TYR A 243 -2.53 59.60 19.29
CA TYR A 243 -3.69 60.51 19.17
C TYR A 243 -4.53 60.72 17.89
N SER A 244 -5.86 60.58 18.12
CA SER A 244 -6.98 61.51 17.77
C SER A 244 -7.39 61.61 16.27
N GLN A 245 -8.64 61.77 15.84
CA GLN A 245 -9.92 62.19 16.44
C GLN A 245 -11.01 62.09 15.32
N LEU A 246 -12.29 61.95 15.71
CA LEU A 246 -13.53 62.43 15.01
C LEU A 246 -13.87 61.78 13.64
N ASP A 247 -15.10 61.53 13.20
CA ASP A 247 -16.45 61.82 13.71
C ASP A 247 -17.51 61.04 12.88
N SER A 248 -18.69 60.84 13.50
CA SER A 248 -20.05 60.86 12.89
C SER A 248 -20.51 59.84 11.81
N TYR A 249 -21.49 59.02 12.24
CA TYR A 249 -22.70 58.57 11.52
C TYR A 249 -23.40 59.71 10.71
N PRO A 250 -24.33 59.46 9.74
CA PRO A 250 -25.39 58.46 9.86
C PRO A 250 -25.94 57.76 8.60
N SER A 251 -26.68 56.70 8.92
CA SER A 251 -27.77 56.08 8.17
C SER A 251 -28.79 57.04 7.56
N ASN A 252 -29.30 56.69 6.39
CA ASN A 252 -30.67 57.01 5.94
C ASN A 252 -31.08 56.06 4.81
N GLY A 253 -32.21 55.37 4.98
CA GLY A 253 -32.91 54.67 3.92
C GLY A 253 -34.15 55.44 3.48
N ILE A 254 -34.51 55.37 2.19
CA ILE A 254 -35.82 55.75 1.59
C ILE A 254 -35.95 54.90 0.29
N ILE A 255 -36.83 53.89 0.24
CA ILE A 255 -38.20 53.84 -0.32
C ILE A 255 -38.31 54.03 -1.85
N ASN A 256 -38.82 52.96 -2.48
CA ASN A 256 -39.65 52.82 -3.69
C ASN A 256 -39.91 54.06 -4.57
N GLN A 257 -39.78 53.89 -5.89
CA GLN A 257 -40.88 54.17 -6.83
C GLN A 257 -40.71 53.47 -8.19
N LYS A 258 -41.85 52.92 -8.66
CA LYS A 258 -42.16 52.39 -10.00
C LYS A 258 -42.24 53.49 -11.05
N SER A 259 -42.05 53.13 -12.33
CA SER A 259 -42.85 53.48 -13.53
C SER A 259 -41.92 53.51 -14.76
N SER A 260 -41.97 52.56 -15.71
CA SER A 260 -42.95 52.35 -16.81
C SER A 260 -42.54 53.00 -18.14
N HIS A 261 -42.98 52.36 -19.24
CA HIS A 261 -42.98 52.76 -20.66
C HIS A 261 -41.75 52.32 -21.48
N ASP A 262 -41.88 51.32 -22.36
CA ASP A 262 -42.50 51.30 -23.72
C ASP A 262 -41.36 51.47 -24.76
N ASP A 263 -41.29 50.85 -25.93
CA ASP A 263 -42.17 49.96 -26.68
C ASP A 263 -41.34 49.38 -27.86
N GLN A 264 -41.82 48.26 -28.43
CA GLN A 264 -41.78 47.90 -29.86
C GLN A 264 -40.41 47.61 -30.53
N THR A 265 -40.20 46.53 -31.29
CA THR A 265 -40.98 45.92 -32.40
C THR A 265 -40.40 44.51 -32.69
N GLU A 266 -41.21 43.43 -32.80
CA GLU A 266 -41.71 42.77 -34.03
C GLU A 266 -40.60 42.14 -34.94
N ASN A 267 -40.73 41.00 -35.63
CA ASN A 267 -41.71 39.93 -35.87
C ASN A 267 -40.90 38.80 -36.57
N GLY A 268 -41.09 37.51 -36.31
CA GLY A 268 -42.06 36.65 -37.01
C GLY A 268 -41.73 35.18 -36.72
N SER A 269 -42.64 34.40 -36.13
CA SER A 269 -43.71 33.61 -36.79
C SER A 269 -43.18 32.35 -37.47
N TYR A 270 -43.28 31.17 -36.85
CA TYR A 270 -44.47 30.28 -36.71
C TYR A 270 -44.54 29.22 -37.81
N ASN A 271 -44.68 27.97 -37.34
CA ASN A 271 -45.60 26.90 -37.77
C ASN A 271 -44.99 25.57 -38.22
N ILE A 272 -45.12 24.52 -37.38
CA ILE A 272 -46.23 23.53 -37.28
C ILE A 272 -46.04 22.45 -38.35
N SER A 273 -45.71 21.20 -38.04
CA SER A 273 -46.61 20.08 -37.62
C SER A 273 -45.93 18.79 -38.14
N SER A 274 -46.14 17.56 -37.66
CA SER A 274 -46.87 16.97 -36.56
C SER A 274 -46.72 15.45 -36.66
N THR A 275 -46.71 14.76 -35.51
CA THR A 275 -47.36 13.44 -35.22
C THR A 275 -46.89 12.19 -36.00
N VAL A 276 -46.74 11.02 -35.39
CA VAL A 276 -47.77 10.12 -34.80
C VAL A 276 -47.03 9.08 -33.91
N ALA A 277 -47.25 9.06 -32.59
CA ALA A 277 -48.15 8.20 -31.80
C ALA A 277 -47.74 6.72 -31.64
N ILE A 278 -47.50 6.26 -30.40
CA ILE A 278 -47.93 4.94 -29.91
C ILE A 278 -48.46 5.08 -28.46
N ARG A 279 -49.59 4.41 -28.26
CA ARG A 279 -50.55 4.39 -27.15
C ARG A 279 -50.09 3.60 -25.90
N SER A 280 -50.55 4.11 -24.76
CA SER A 280 -51.13 3.46 -23.55
C SER A 280 -50.77 2.02 -23.16
N ASN A 281 -50.43 1.82 -21.88
CA ASN A 281 -51.21 1.01 -20.92
C ASN A 281 -50.49 0.91 -19.57
N VAL A 282 -50.94 1.62 -18.54
CA VAL A 282 -51.02 1.09 -17.16
C VAL A 282 -52.12 1.83 -16.40
N SER A 283 -53.32 1.29 -16.44
CA SER A 283 -54.35 1.51 -15.43
C SER A 283 -54.23 0.40 -14.39
N ASN A 284 -53.80 0.75 -13.18
CA ASN A 284 -54.13 0.11 -11.89
C ASN A 284 -52.99 0.36 -10.90
N LEU A 285 -53.14 1.36 -10.04
CA LEU A 285 -52.66 1.31 -8.66
C LEU A 285 -53.53 2.28 -7.86
N GLN A 286 -54.47 1.68 -7.13
CA GLN A 286 -55.40 2.35 -6.25
C GLN A 286 -54.65 3.05 -5.12
N LYS A 287 -55.14 4.25 -4.80
CA LYS A 287 -54.91 5.00 -3.57
C LYS A 287 -54.92 4.07 -2.35
N LYS A 288 -53.80 3.98 -1.65
CA LYS A 288 -53.80 3.78 -0.19
C LYS A 288 -53.02 4.93 0.45
N LYS A 289 -53.75 5.66 1.29
CA LYS A 289 -53.28 6.70 2.20
C LYS A 289 -52.00 6.24 2.89
N ILE A 290 -50.97 7.06 2.83
CA ILE A 290 -49.91 7.06 3.84
C ILE A 290 -50.29 8.19 4.78
N ASP A 291 -50.74 7.82 5.98
CA ASP A 291 -50.95 8.75 7.07
C ASP A 291 -49.60 9.34 7.47
N ILE A 292 -49.52 10.67 7.52
CA ILE A 292 -48.38 11.41 8.06
C ILE A 292 -48.58 11.48 9.58
N PRO A 293 -47.75 10.83 10.42
CA PRO A 293 -47.72 11.13 11.83
C PRO A 293 -46.86 12.37 12.03
N ILE A 294 -47.52 13.45 12.47
CA ILE A 294 -46.86 14.58 13.12
C ILE A 294 -46.29 14.02 14.44
N LEU A 295 -44.97 13.95 14.57
CA LEU A 295 -44.30 13.67 15.84
C LEU A 295 -43.63 14.94 16.37
N GLN A 296 -44.07 15.28 17.57
CA GLN A 296 -43.68 16.41 18.39
C GLN A 296 -42.21 16.34 18.80
N ALA A 297 -41.61 17.52 18.93
CA ALA A 297 -40.30 17.72 19.54
C ALA A 297 -40.26 17.09 20.94
N GLY A 298 -39.40 16.08 21.10
CA GLY A 298 -39.03 15.47 22.37
C GLY A 298 -37.53 15.20 22.35
N ARG A 299 -36.83 15.60 23.42
CA ARG A 299 -35.40 15.37 23.65
C ARG A 299 -35.10 13.86 23.53
N GLY A 300 -34.13 13.50 22.71
CA GLY A 300 -33.66 12.13 22.51
C GLY A 300 -32.36 12.13 21.72
N THR A 301 -31.36 11.46 22.30
CA THR A 301 -30.00 11.18 21.81
C THR A 301 -30.00 10.64 20.38
N VAL A 302 -29.08 11.16 19.57
CA VAL A 302 -28.93 10.81 18.16
C VAL A 302 -27.94 9.65 18.07
N HIS A 303 -28.45 8.41 17.97
CA HIS A 303 -27.66 7.25 17.57
C HIS A 303 -27.05 7.48 16.17
N TRP A 304 -25.76 7.78 16.14
CA TRP A 304 -24.90 7.55 14.97
C TRP A 304 -24.38 6.11 15.09
N PHE A 305 -24.17 5.43 13.96
CA PHE A 305 -23.85 4.00 13.84
C PHE A 305 -25.08 3.07 13.77
N LYS A 306 -25.13 2.30 12.68
CA LYS A 306 -26.19 1.36 12.23
C LYS A 306 -27.46 1.90 11.56
N SER A 307 -27.39 3.06 10.89
CA SER A 307 -28.29 3.32 9.76
C SER A 307 -27.62 4.13 8.66
N ILE A 308 -26.77 3.48 7.88
CA ILE A 308 -26.62 3.87 6.47
C ILE A 308 -27.24 2.74 5.65
N GLU A 309 -28.57 2.60 5.75
CA GLU A 309 -29.32 2.14 4.59
C GLU A 309 -29.05 3.19 3.51
N PHE A 310 -28.06 2.90 2.66
CA PHE A 310 -27.85 3.67 1.45
C PHE A 310 -29.15 3.57 0.64
N ASN A 311 -29.94 4.64 0.64
CA ASN A 311 -31.02 4.83 -0.33
C ASN A 311 -30.39 5.03 -1.73
N PHE A 312 -29.88 3.96 -2.34
CA PHE A 312 -29.45 3.92 -3.74
C PHE A 312 -30.63 3.81 -4.72
N LEU A 313 -31.86 4.02 -4.25
CA LEU A 313 -33.02 4.07 -5.14
C LEU A 313 -33.04 5.39 -5.90
N LEU A 314 -32.56 5.27 -7.14
CA LEU A 314 -32.71 6.17 -8.29
C LEU A 314 -31.99 7.51 -8.14
N PHE A 315 -30.91 7.69 -8.90
CA PHE A 315 -30.94 8.53 -10.10
C PHE A 315 -29.58 8.42 -10.81
N PHE A 316 -29.42 7.43 -11.71
CA PHE A 316 -28.40 7.51 -12.76
C PHE A 316 -28.80 8.67 -13.68
N PHE A 317 -28.25 9.87 -13.45
CA PHE A 317 -28.62 11.06 -14.21
C PHE A 317 -27.90 11.10 -15.56
N LEU A 318 -28.68 11.42 -16.61
CA LEU A 318 -28.36 11.44 -18.04
C LEU A 318 -27.41 12.59 -18.49
N ALA A 319 -26.39 12.95 -17.70
CA ALA A 319 -25.43 13.96 -18.14
C ALA A 319 -24.39 13.33 -19.08
N GLY A 320 -24.12 13.98 -20.21
CA GLY A 320 -23.17 13.54 -21.23
C GLY A 320 -23.83 12.88 -22.45
N GLU A 321 -23.08 12.80 -23.54
CA GLU A 321 -23.53 12.17 -24.79
C GLU A 321 -23.60 10.65 -24.61
N GLN A 322 -24.76 10.05 -24.87
CA GLN A 322 -24.96 8.61 -24.77
C GLN A 322 -24.20 7.89 -25.89
N THR A 323 -23.45 6.86 -25.53
CA THR A 323 -22.69 6.04 -26.46
C THR A 323 -22.73 4.57 -26.04
N VAL A 324 -22.18 3.71 -26.90
CA VAL A 324 -22.10 2.27 -26.65
C VAL A 324 -20.65 1.83 -26.76
N VAL A 325 -20.21 1.08 -25.76
CA VAL A 325 -18.86 0.52 -25.70
C VAL A 325 -18.94 -0.99 -25.53
N TYR A 326 -17.87 -1.66 -25.94
CA TYR A 326 -17.68 -3.10 -25.76
C TYR A 326 -16.55 -3.30 -24.78
N THR A 327 -16.67 -4.29 -23.91
CA THR A 327 -15.61 -4.63 -22.97
C THR A 327 -15.13 -6.05 -23.19
N ASN A 328 -13.90 -6.35 -22.80
CA ASN A 328 -13.30 -7.69 -22.88
C ASN A 328 -13.88 -8.73 -21.90
N HIS A 329 -15.13 -8.51 -21.47
CA HIS A 329 -15.91 -9.44 -20.68
C HIS A 329 -16.81 -10.28 -21.60
N PHE A 330 -17.04 -11.53 -21.21
CA PHE A 330 -17.90 -12.47 -21.92
C PHE A 330 -18.99 -12.97 -20.97
N SER A 331 -20.26 -12.82 -21.33
CA SER A 331 -21.37 -13.16 -20.42
C SER A 331 -21.40 -14.65 -20.12
N ILE A 332 -21.56 -15.01 -18.85
CA ILE A 332 -21.72 -16.41 -18.42
C ILE A 332 -23.21 -16.66 -18.17
N LYS A 333 -23.75 -17.73 -18.77
CA LYS A 333 -25.13 -18.19 -18.59
C LYS A 333 -25.13 -19.58 -17.97
N PHE A 334 -26.11 -19.84 -17.12
CA PHE A 334 -26.30 -21.14 -16.50
C PHE A 334 -27.60 -21.76 -17.03
N GLY A 335 -27.49 -22.94 -17.64
CA GLY A 335 -28.54 -23.59 -18.44
C GLY A 335 -29.34 -24.67 -17.70
N LYS A 336 -28.98 -25.04 -16.47
CA LYS A 336 -29.81 -25.90 -15.60
C LYS A 336 -30.60 -25.03 -14.63
N PRO A 337 -31.82 -25.44 -14.20
CA PRO A 337 -32.43 -24.80 -13.03
C PRO A 337 -31.44 -24.93 -11.88
N ALA A 338 -31.04 -23.80 -11.29
CA ALA A 338 -30.05 -23.73 -10.22
C ALA A 338 -30.40 -24.54 -8.95
N ASN A 339 -31.59 -25.15 -8.94
CA ASN A 339 -32.23 -25.80 -7.81
C ASN A 339 -31.66 -27.19 -7.45
N GLU A 340 -30.73 -27.76 -8.23
CA GLU A 340 -30.24 -29.15 -8.02
C GLU A 340 -28.71 -29.30 -7.95
N VAL A 341 -27.95 -28.21 -8.07
CA VAL A 341 -26.48 -28.27 -8.07
C VAL A 341 -25.93 -27.86 -6.71
N ILE A 342 -25.33 -28.82 -6.00
CA ILE A 342 -24.64 -28.61 -4.73
C ILE A 342 -23.14 -28.78 -4.98
N ILE A 343 -22.35 -27.80 -4.53
CA ILE A 343 -20.89 -27.85 -4.54
C ILE A 343 -20.43 -28.14 -3.11
N TYR A 344 -19.54 -29.12 -2.97
CA TYR A 344 -18.97 -29.53 -1.69
C TYR A 344 -17.54 -29.00 -1.61
N GLN A 345 -17.22 -28.24 -0.56
CA GLN A 345 -15.87 -27.79 -0.25
C GLN A 345 -15.28 -28.70 0.84
N TYR A 346 -14.07 -29.19 0.58
CA TYR A 346 -13.30 -29.99 1.52
C TYR A 346 -11.96 -29.32 1.83
N ASP A 347 -11.51 -29.47 3.07
CA ASP A 347 -10.14 -29.19 3.47
C ASP A 347 -9.29 -30.44 3.26
N ILE A 348 -8.08 -30.25 2.73
CA ILE A 348 -7.15 -31.32 2.41
C ILE A 348 -5.87 -31.15 3.22
N ASN A 349 -5.51 -32.20 3.95
CA ASN A 349 -4.21 -32.30 4.59
C ASN A 349 -3.44 -33.50 4.04
N VAL A 350 -2.37 -33.24 3.29
CA VAL A 350 -1.51 -34.29 2.74
C VAL A 350 -0.17 -34.30 3.46
N LYS A 351 0.22 -35.47 3.95
CA LYS A 351 1.50 -35.74 4.58
C LYS A 351 2.26 -36.83 3.84
N ILE A 352 3.58 -36.73 3.83
CA ILE A 352 4.51 -37.73 3.30
C ILE A 352 5.32 -38.34 4.44
N LEU A 353 5.57 -39.65 4.37
CA LEU A 353 6.39 -40.38 5.33
C LEU A 353 7.86 -40.15 5.01
N MET A 354 8.59 -39.60 5.97
CA MET A 354 10.02 -39.33 5.89
C MET A 354 10.84 -40.58 6.23
N SER A 355 12.13 -40.56 5.89
CA SER A 355 13.07 -41.67 6.09
C SER A 355 13.32 -42.03 7.56
N ASP A 356 13.10 -41.07 8.47
CA ASP A 356 13.16 -41.23 9.93
C ASP A 356 11.86 -41.80 10.54
N GLY A 357 10.84 -42.08 9.71
CA GLY A 357 9.53 -42.58 10.12
C GLY A 357 8.55 -41.49 10.56
N SER A 358 8.93 -40.22 10.52
CA SER A 358 8.05 -39.08 10.84
C SER A 358 7.17 -38.68 9.64
N TRP A 359 6.04 -38.03 9.90
CA TRP A 359 5.15 -37.53 8.85
C TRP A 359 5.32 -36.03 8.68
N ARG A 360 5.68 -35.58 7.47
CA ARG A 360 5.83 -34.16 7.11
C ARG A 360 4.68 -33.72 6.21
N THR A 361 4.15 -32.51 6.41
CA THR A 361 3.17 -31.92 5.50
C THR A 361 3.80 -31.70 4.11
N CYS A 362 3.11 -32.17 3.07
CA CYS A 362 3.58 -32.06 1.69
C CYS A 362 3.67 -30.60 1.25
N ILE A 363 4.71 -30.29 0.45
CA ILE A 363 4.77 -29.03 -0.29
C ILE A 363 3.79 -29.06 -1.49
N LYS A 364 3.62 -27.93 -2.17
CA LYS A 364 2.59 -27.75 -3.23
C LYS A 364 2.63 -28.82 -4.31
N ASP A 365 3.81 -29.14 -4.85
CA ASP A 365 3.94 -30.10 -5.96
C ASP A 365 3.72 -31.55 -5.51
N GLU A 366 4.27 -31.95 -4.35
CA GLU A 366 4.02 -33.25 -3.73
C GLU A 366 2.53 -33.47 -3.44
N ARG A 367 1.86 -32.42 -2.96
CA ARG A 367 0.43 -32.44 -2.65
C ARG A 367 -0.39 -32.61 -3.93
N LEU A 368 -0.02 -31.92 -5.01
CA LEU A 368 -0.68 -32.04 -6.31
C LEU A 368 -0.52 -33.45 -6.88
N GLU A 369 0.68 -34.04 -6.80
CA GLU A 369 0.94 -35.41 -7.26
C GLU A 369 0.12 -36.43 -6.47
N ALA A 370 0.12 -36.31 -5.13
CA ALA A 370 -0.67 -37.17 -4.26
C ALA A 370 -2.18 -37.07 -4.56
N LEU A 371 -2.70 -35.84 -4.76
CA LEU A 371 -4.10 -35.64 -5.11
C LEU A 371 -4.47 -36.21 -6.48
N GLN A 372 -3.61 -36.05 -7.49
CA GLN A 372 -3.85 -36.63 -8.81
C GLN A 372 -3.96 -38.15 -8.75
N LYS A 373 -3.10 -38.79 -7.97
CA LYS A 373 -3.18 -40.24 -7.75
C LYS A 373 -4.47 -40.62 -7.03
N LEU A 374 -4.78 -39.96 -5.92
CA LEU A 374 -5.98 -40.24 -5.12
C LEU A 374 -7.26 -40.10 -5.95
N ILE A 375 -7.40 -39.01 -6.71
CA ILE A 375 -8.56 -38.76 -7.59
C ILE A 375 -8.72 -39.90 -8.62
N LYS A 376 -7.61 -40.44 -9.12
CA LYS A 376 -7.60 -41.52 -10.10
C LYS A 376 -7.97 -42.87 -9.48
N GLU A 377 -7.44 -43.19 -8.31
CA GLU A 377 -7.68 -44.47 -7.61
C GLU A 377 -9.10 -44.55 -7.04
N GLU A 378 -9.59 -43.48 -6.42
CA GLU A 378 -10.94 -43.43 -5.85
C GLU A 378 -12.02 -43.09 -6.90
N HIS A 379 -11.62 -42.87 -8.16
CA HIS A 379 -12.51 -42.48 -9.26
C HIS A 379 -13.41 -41.28 -8.93
N PHE A 380 -12.85 -40.27 -8.26
CA PHE A 380 -13.63 -39.11 -7.84
C PHE A 380 -14.15 -38.32 -9.05
N PRO A 381 -15.48 -38.13 -9.16
CA PRO A 381 -16.06 -37.45 -10.31
C PRO A 381 -15.98 -35.93 -10.14
N LEU A 382 -15.40 -35.24 -11.12
CA LEU A 382 -15.47 -33.78 -11.30
C LEU A 382 -15.03 -33.00 -10.05
N VAL A 383 -13.74 -33.12 -9.78
CA VAL A 383 -13.06 -32.48 -8.65
C VAL A 383 -12.10 -31.40 -9.17
N TRP A 384 -12.04 -30.26 -8.48
CA TRP A 384 -11.07 -29.20 -8.75
C TRP A 384 -10.47 -28.66 -7.45
N TYR A 385 -9.22 -28.20 -7.52
CA TYR A 385 -8.38 -27.89 -6.35
C TYR A 385 -7.83 -26.47 -6.42
N ASP A 386 -7.72 -25.77 -5.29
CA ASP A 386 -7.27 -24.37 -5.25
C ASP A 386 -5.75 -24.16 -5.19
N ASP A 387 -4.97 -25.22 -5.33
CA ASP A 387 -3.50 -25.24 -5.17
C ASP A 387 -2.99 -25.02 -3.75
N GLU A 388 -3.87 -24.86 -2.76
CA GLU A 388 -3.51 -24.65 -1.36
C GLU A 388 -4.09 -25.72 -0.43
N LYS A 389 -5.37 -25.65 -0.12
CA LYS A 389 -5.99 -26.49 0.91
C LYS A 389 -7.40 -26.92 0.55
N ASN A 390 -8.09 -26.21 -0.34
CA ASN A 390 -9.48 -26.48 -0.62
C ASN A 390 -9.65 -27.35 -1.87
N LEU A 391 -10.35 -28.46 -1.69
CA LEU A 391 -10.90 -29.28 -2.76
C LEU A 391 -12.37 -28.91 -2.96
N TYR A 392 -12.81 -28.88 -4.21
CA TYR A 392 -14.21 -28.71 -4.54
C TYR A 392 -14.68 -29.89 -5.38
N ALA A 393 -15.90 -30.35 -5.12
CA ALA A 393 -16.50 -31.45 -5.87
C ALA A 393 -17.97 -31.18 -6.20
N ALA A 394 -18.41 -31.70 -7.34
CA ALA A 394 -19.82 -31.66 -7.77
C ALA A 394 -20.71 -32.69 -7.06
N LYS A 395 -20.10 -33.66 -6.37
CA LYS A 395 -20.77 -34.73 -5.63
C LYS A 395 -20.04 -34.96 -4.31
N SER A 396 -20.75 -35.51 -3.31
CA SER A 396 -20.09 -35.90 -2.07
C SER A 396 -19.01 -36.93 -2.36
N LEU A 397 -17.77 -36.66 -1.93
CA LEU A 397 -16.63 -37.56 -2.11
C LEU A 397 -16.59 -38.65 -1.03
N ILE A 398 -17.15 -38.33 0.14
CA ILE A 398 -17.12 -39.14 1.35
C ILE A 398 -18.52 -39.23 1.95
N SER A 399 -18.78 -40.32 2.67
CA SER A 399 -20.04 -40.54 3.41
C SER A 399 -19.98 -40.01 4.85
N THR A 400 -18.78 -39.71 5.35
CA THR A 400 -18.48 -39.20 6.70
C THR A 400 -17.98 -37.76 6.65
N PHE A 401 -17.87 -37.07 7.80
CA PHE A 401 -17.32 -35.70 7.86
C PHE A 401 -15.85 -35.62 7.45
N THR A 402 -15.05 -36.63 7.83
CA THR A 402 -13.62 -36.75 7.47
C THR A 402 -13.34 -38.18 7.03
N LYS A 403 -12.43 -38.34 6.06
CA LYS A 403 -11.89 -39.64 5.65
C LYS A 403 -10.39 -39.51 5.39
N ASP A 404 -9.63 -40.46 5.93
CA ASP A 404 -8.20 -40.57 5.74
C ASP A 404 -7.87 -41.66 4.71
N TYR A 405 -6.92 -41.35 3.83
CA TYR A 405 -6.42 -42.20 2.77
C TYR A 405 -4.93 -42.41 2.96
N GLU A 406 -4.45 -43.64 2.82
CA GLU A 406 -3.02 -43.96 2.74
C GLU A 406 -2.74 -44.68 1.43
N PHE A 407 -1.76 -44.19 0.68
CA PHE A 407 -1.31 -44.80 -0.58
C PHE A 407 0.17 -44.52 -0.82
N GLU A 408 0.81 -45.37 -1.61
CA GLU A 408 2.25 -45.25 -1.94
C GLU A 408 2.41 -44.89 -3.41
N ILE A 409 3.25 -43.91 -3.74
CA ILE A 409 3.55 -43.57 -5.14
C ILE A 409 4.87 -44.23 -5.53
N ASP A 410 4.78 -45.20 -6.43
CA ASP A 410 5.95 -45.86 -7.04
C ASP A 410 6.54 -44.96 -8.13
N HIS A 411 7.77 -44.50 -7.92
CA HIS A 411 8.56 -43.88 -8.99
C HIS A 411 9.46 -44.96 -9.62
N ASN A 412 9.29 -45.20 -10.91
CA ASN A 412 10.14 -46.16 -11.60
C ASN A 412 11.62 -45.73 -11.59
N ALA A 413 12.45 -46.64 -11.06
CA ALA A 413 13.91 -46.68 -11.08
C ALA A 413 14.65 -45.66 -10.19
N ILE A 414 15.06 -46.15 -9.01
CA ILE A 414 16.26 -45.84 -8.21
C ILE A 414 16.03 -45.24 -6.80
N ASP A 415 14.86 -44.69 -6.44
CA ASP A 415 14.60 -44.24 -5.06
C ASP A 415 13.22 -44.63 -4.48
N LYS A 416 13.18 -44.72 -3.14
CA LYS A 416 12.12 -45.25 -2.26
C LYS A 416 10.68 -44.90 -2.67
N ASN A 417 9.76 -45.84 -2.45
CA ASN A 417 8.32 -45.61 -2.47
C ASN A 417 7.95 -44.53 -1.45
N ASN A 418 7.40 -43.42 -1.94
CA ASN A 418 6.92 -42.36 -1.07
C ASN A 418 5.52 -42.73 -0.58
N LYS A 419 5.38 -42.94 0.73
CA LYS A 419 4.09 -43.21 1.36
C LYS A 419 3.42 -41.88 1.73
N PHE A 420 2.19 -41.70 1.26
CA PHE A 420 1.38 -40.51 1.52
C PHE A 420 0.19 -40.85 2.42
N ARG A 421 -0.18 -39.90 3.26
CA ARG A 421 -1.43 -39.89 4.03
C ARG A 421 -2.20 -38.61 3.66
N CYS A 422 -3.38 -38.77 3.08
CA CYS A 422 -4.25 -37.67 2.68
C CYS A 422 -5.53 -37.71 3.51
N SER A 423 -5.80 -36.64 4.27
CA SER A 423 -7.05 -36.45 5.00
C SER A 423 -7.93 -35.48 4.22
N ILE A 424 -9.18 -35.87 3.95
CA ILE A 424 -10.20 -35.03 3.30
C ILE A 424 -11.34 -34.81 4.30
N SER A 425 -11.63 -33.54 4.62
CA SER A 425 -12.69 -33.17 5.57
C SER A 425 -13.70 -32.23 4.93
N LEU A 426 -15.00 -32.53 5.00
CA LEU A 426 -16.07 -31.67 4.48
C LEU A 426 -16.18 -30.41 5.34
N VAL A 427 -16.04 -29.24 4.70
CA VAL A 427 -16.08 -27.93 5.37
C VAL A 427 -17.45 -27.29 5.19
N LYS A 428 -17.89 -27.14 3.94
CA LYS A 428 -19.08 -26.36 3.60
C LYS A 428 -19.73 -26.85 2.32
N THR A 429 -21.05 -26.72 2.23
CA THR A 429 -21.84 -27.03 1.03
C THR A 429 -22.46 -25.76 0.48
N TYR A 430 -22.35 -25.55 -0.82
CA TYR A 430 -22.88 -24.39 -1.53
C TYR A 430 -23.97 -24.83 -2.49
N GLU A 431 -25.18 -24.31 -2.29
CA GLU A 431 -26.26 -24.48 -3.25
C GLU A 431 -26.16 -23.38 -4.31
N LEU A 432 -26.06 -23.78 -5.58
CA LEU A 432 -25.94 -22.83 -6.69
C LEU A 432 -27.10 -21.83 -6.71
N LYS A 433 -28.32 -22.28 -6.35
CA LYS A 433 -29.54 -21.45 -6.26
C LYS A 433 -29.36 -20.21 -5.38
N ASN A 434 -28.70 -20.34 -4.23
CA ASN A 434 -28.51 -19.22 -3.31
C ASN A 434 -27.61 -18.15 -3.94
N ILE A 435 -26.65 -18.56 -4.77
CA ILE A 435 -25.81 -17.65 -5.55
C ILE A 435 -26.66 -16.85 -6.54
N PHE A 436 -27.59 -17.48 -7.26
CA PHE A 436 -28.49 -16.77 -8.18
C PHE A 436 -29.50 -15.90 -7.47
N ASN A 437 -30.06 -16.36 -6.35
CA ASN A 437 -31.00 -15.57 -5.58
C ASN A 437 -30.32 -14.31 -5.04
N VAL A 438 -29.07 -14.37 -4.57
CA VAL A 438 -28.34 -13.16 -4.16
C VAL A 438 -28.16 -12.18 -5.32
N ILE A 439 -27.79 -12.68 -6.50
CA ILE A 439 -27.61 -11.87 -7.72
C ILE A 439 -28.94 -11.25 -8.20
N GLN A 440 -30.05 -11.99 -8.11
CA GLN A 440 -31.37 -11.56 -8.58
C GLN A 440 -32.13 -10.69 -7.56
N GLU A 441 -32.05 -11.04 -6.27
CA GLU A 441 -32.72 -10.35 -5.16
C GLU A 441 -31.96 -9.10 -4.69
N ARG A 442 -30.81 -8.78 -5.28
CA ARG A 442 -29.96 -7.62 -4.94
C ARG A 442 -29.65 -7.54 -3.45
N LYS A 443 -29.36 -8.69 -2.83
CA LYS A 443 -29.05 -8.75 -1.39
C LYS A 443 -27.59 -8.39 -1.15
N SER A 444 -27.33 -7.64 -0.08
CA SER A 444 -26.02 -7.05 0.24
C SER A 444 -24.94 -8.05 0.70
N THR A 445 -25.21 -9.35 0.69
CA THR A 445 -24.26 -10.38 1.15
C THR A 445 -23.05 -10.47 0.21
N GLN A 446 -21.84 -10.32 0.77
CA GLN A 446 -20.57 -10.58 0.07
C GLN A 446 -20.57 -11.97 -0.56
N LEU A 447 -20.27 -12.04 -1.86
CA LEU A 447 -20.25 -13.27 -2.67
C LEU A 447 -18.83 -13.85 -2.85
N ASP A 448 -17.87 -13.45 -2.02
CA ASP A 448 -16.45 -13.69 -2.25
C ASP A 448 -16.08 -15.18 -2.30
N ASP A 449 -16.66 -15.99 -1.40
CA ASP A 449 -16.52 -17.45 -1.39
C ASP A 449 -16.99 -18.04 -2.73
N GLN A 450 -18.13 -17.57 -3.23
CA GLN A 450 -18.76 -18.08 -4.45
C GLN A 450 -17.98 -17.69 -5.70
N VAL A 451 -17.47 -16.46 -5.75
CA VAL A 451 -16.57 -16.02 -6.84
C VAL A 451 -15.32 -16.90 -6.87
N LYS A 452 -14.72 -17.15 -5.70
CA LYS A 452 -13.52 -17.99 -5.56
C LYS A 452 -13.76 -19.42 -6.08
N ILE A 453 -14.89 -20.04 -5.75
CA ILE A 453 -15.22 -21.40 -6.22
C ILE A 453 -15.16 -21.52 -7.75
N PHE A 454 -15.81 -20.58 -8.45
CA PHE A 454 -15.84 -20.60 -9.90
C PHE A 454 -14.51 -20.18 -10.51
N ASP A 455 -13.80 -19.22 -9.90
CA ASP A 455 -12.48 -18.82 -10.37
C ASP A 455 -11.49 -20.00 -10.34
N VAL A 456 -11.51 -20.78 -9.25
CA VAL A 456 -10.71 -22.01 -9.15
C VAL A 456 -11.14 -23.06 -10.19
N LEU A 457 -12.44 -23.21 -10.45
CA LEU A 457 -12.94 -24.13 -11.48
C LEU A 457 -12.40 -23.76 -12.87
N PHE A 458 -12.52 -22.49 -13.24
CA PHE A 458 -12.07 -21.98 -14.53
C PHE A 458 -10.54 -22.06 -14.70
N LYS A 459 -9.78 -21.90 -13.61
CA LYS A 459 -8.33 -22.14 -13.61
C LYS A 459 -7.99 -23.62 -13.77
N HIS A 460 -8.68 -24.50 -13.05
CA HIS A 460 -8.47 -25.95 -13.11
C HIS A 460 -8.59 -26.51 -14.52
N ILE A 461 -9.59 -26.06 -15.28
CA ILE A 461 -9.80 -26.44 -16.69
C ILE A 461 -8.56 -26.14 -17.56
N GLN A 462 -7.78 -25.12 -17.21
CA GLN A 462 -6.67 -24.63 -18.04
C GLN A 462 -5.29 -25.13 -17.57
N ARG A 463 -5.17 -25.81 -16.42
CA ARG A 463 -3.89 -26.04 -15.75
C ARG A 463 -2.91 -26.99 -16.45
N SER A 464 -3.40 -28.02 -17.14
CA SER A 464 -2.55 -29.16 -17.55
C SER A 464 -1.31 -28.76 -18.37
N ASN A 465 -1.37 -27.67 -19.15
CA ASN A 465 -0.29 -27.18 -20.02
C ASN A 465 0.08 -25.70 -19.80
N MET A 466 -0.24 -25.13 -18.65
CA MET A 466 -0.04 -23.71 -18.37
C MET A 466 0.75 -23.49 -17.07
N ILE A 467 1.56 -22.44 -17.03
CA ILE A 467 2.13 -21.83 -15.84
C ILE A 467 1.08 -20.83 -15.35
N THR A 468 0.60 -21.03 -14.12
CA THR A 468 -0.44 -20.19 -13.50
C THR A 468 0.19 -19.31 -12.43
N ILE A 469 0.03 -18.00 -12.56
CA ILE A 469 0.46 -16.99 -11.58
C ILE A 469 -0.77 -16.17 -11.25
N GLU A 470 -1.38 -16.42 -10.09
CA GLU A 470 -2.67 -15.82 -9.71
C GLU A 470 -3.76 -16.02 -10.78
N ASN A 471 -4.18 -14.95 -11.46
CA ASN A 471 -5.18 -14.92 -12.54
C ASN A 471 -4.55 -14.92 -13.94
N GLU A 472 -3.23 -15.05 -14.01
CA GLU A 472 -2.44 -15.01 -15.24
C GLU A 472 -2.03 -16.43 -15.66
N LEU A 473 -2.28 -16.77 -16.93
CA LEU A 473 -1.96 -18.08 -17.48
C LEU A 473 -1.02 -17.95 -18.67
N TYR A 474 0.12 -18.63 -18.58
CA TYR A 474 1.18 -18.64 -19.59
C TYR A 474 1.41 -20.06 -20.11
N PRO A 475 1.46 -20.32 -21.43
CA PRO A 475 1.75 -21.66 -21.93
C PRO A 475 3.14 -22.15 -21.48
N LYS A 476 3.22 -23.42 -21.04
CA LYS A 476 4.49 -24.11 -20.81
C LYS A 476 5.27 -24.26 -22.11
N CYS A 477 6.61 -24.31 -22.03
CA CYS A 477 7.50 -24.44 -23.18
C CYS A 477 7.30 -23.38 -24.29
N GLN A 478 6.72 -22.22 -23.98
CA GLN A 478 6.54 -21.16 -24.98
C GLN A 478 7.89 -20.58 -25.41
N LEU A 479 7.98 -20.18 -26.68
CA LEU A 479 9.15 -19.45 -27.16
C LEU A 479 9.11 -18.01 -26.62
N LEU A 480 10.05 -17.69 -25.73
CA LEU A 480 10.17 -16.35 -25.17
C LEU A 480 10.86 -15.41 -26.16
N ASN A 481 10.31 -14.21 -26.33
CA ASN A 481 10.97 -13.15 -27.09
C ASN A 481 12.18 -12.64 -26.30
N ASP A 482 13.38 -12.74 -26.87
CA ASP A 482 14.62 -12.41 -26.18
C ASP A 482 14.72 -10.93 -25.80
N LEU A 483 15.05 -10.68 -24.54
CA LEU A 483 15.29 -9.33 -23.99
C LEU A 483 16.79 -9.04 -23.82
N GLY A 484 17.66 -10.07 -23.85
CA GLY A 484 19.06 -10.00 -23.43
C GLY A 484 19.26 -10.56 -22.02
N ASP A 485 20.51 -10.78 -21.62
CA ASP A 485 20.92 -11.25 -20.28
C ASP A 485 20.25 -12.57 -19.83
N GLY A 486 19.94 -13.47 -20.77
CA GLY A 486 19.24 -14.71 -20.45
C GLY A 486 17.77 -14.51 -20.01
N ARG A 487 17.17 -13.37 -20.35
CA ARG A 487 15.79 -13.00 -20.02
C ARG A 487 14.93 -12.96 -21.28
N GLY A 488 13.64 -13.23 -21.14
CA GLY A 488 12.70 -13.17 -22.25
C GLY A 488 11.31 -12.74 -21.82
N ILE A 489 10.52 -12.24 -22.77
CA ILE A 489 9.10 -11.89 -22.55
C ILE A 489 8.21 -12.98 -23.12
N GLY A 490 7.34 -13.53 -22.28
CA GLY A 490 6.31 -14.51 -22.63
C GLY A 490 4.95 -13.86 -22.79
N SER A 491 4.12 -14.42 -23.66
CA SER A 491 2.72 -14.04 -23.85
C SER A 491 1.80 -15.02 -23.12
N GLY A 492 0.81 -14.49 -22.44
CA GLY A 492 -0.22 -15.27 -21.75
C GLY A 492 -1.56 -14.56 -21.82
N PHE A 493 -2.50 -15.02 -21.02
CA PHE A 493 -3.78 -14.35 -20.87
C PHE A 493 -4.19 -14.28 -19.40
N TYR A 494 -4.86 -13.18 -19.06
CA TYR A 494 -5.55 -13.00 -17.80
C TYR A 494 -6.95 -13.58 -17.90
N GLN A 495 -7.41 -14.21 -16.83
CA GLN A 495 -8.76 -14.73 -16.71
C GLN A 495 -9.26 -14.53 -15.28
N ALA A 496 -10.41 -13.86 -15.13
CA ALA A 496 -11.10 -13.75 -13.85
C ALA A 496 -12.61 -13.65 -14.05
N ILE A 497 -13.36 -14.06 -13.04
CA ILE A 497 -14.83 -13.96 -13.02
C ILE A 497 -15.21 -12.69 -12.28
N VAL A 498 -16.06 -11.88 -12.91
CA VAL A 498 -16.57 -10.63 -12.35
C VAL A 498 -18.09 -10.69 -12.29
N PHE A 499 -18.64 -10.50 -11.09
CA PHE A 499 -20.08 -10.41 -10.87
C PHE A 499 -20.51 -8.94 -10.96
N GLY A 500 -21.28 -8.62 -12.00
CA GLY A 500 -21.85 -7.29 -12.19
C GLY A 500 -23.37 -7.28 -12.03
N GLU A 501 -24.00 -6.14 -12.28
CA GLU A 501 -25.44 -5.95 -12.16
C GLU A 501 -26.27 -6.95 -13.00
N ARG A 502 -25.77 -7.33 -14.18
CA ARG A 502 -26.44 -8.27 -15.09
C ARG A 502 -26.09 -9.74 -14.87
N GLY A 503 -25.30 -10.04 -13.84
CA GLY A 503 -24.80 -11.38 -13.55
C GLY A 503 -23.31 -11.55 -13.87
N PRO A 504 -22.81 -12.79 -13.82
CA PRO A 504 -21.39 -13.06 -13.93
C PRO A 504 -20.89 -12.96 -15.37
N THR A 505 -19.67 -12.45 -15.48
CA THR A 505 -18.95 -12.29 -16.73
C THR A 505 -17.53 -12.83 -16.57
N LEU A 506 -16.97 -13.36 -17.65
CA LEU A 506 -15.59 -13.82 -17.72
C LEU A 506 -14.74 -12.71 -18.35
N ASN A 507 -13.88 -12.08 -17.55
CA ASN A 507 -12.92 -11.08 -18.03
C ASN A 507 -11.70 -11.80 -18.61
N ILE A 508 -11.41 -11.57 -19.89
CA ILE A 508 -10.26 -12.16 -20.58
C ILE A 508 -9.41 -11.07 -21.21
N ASN A 509 -8.11 -11.08 -20.97
CA ASN A 509 -7.17 -10.13 -21.59
C ASN A 509 -5.88 -10.83 -22.02
N ASN A 510 -5.20 -10.31 -23.06
CA ASN A 510 -3.84 -10.73 -23.38
C ASN A 510 -2.84 -9.98 -22.51
N ILE A 511 -1.94 -10.72 -21.86
CA ILE A 511 -0.93 -10.17 -20.93
C ILE A 511 0.46 -10.66 -21.31
N TYR A 512 1.47 -9.95 -20.80
CA TYR A 512 2.87 -10.30 -21.01
C TYR A 512 3.60 -10.29 -19.67
N ARG A 513 4.54 -11.22 -19.50
CA ARG A 513 5.39 -11.27 -18.30
C ARG A 513 6.79 -11.69 -18.70
N CYS A 514 7.77 -11.23 -17.93
CA CYS A 514 9.16 -11.53 -18.18
C CYS A 514 9.56 -12.77 -17.37
N PHE A 515 10.23 -13.71 -18.06
CA PHE A 515 10.71 -14.97 -17.53
C PHE A 515 12.21 -15.11 -17.80
N TYR A 516 12.89 -15.92 -17.00
CA TYR A 516 14.22 -16.39 -17.36
C TYR A 516 14.12 -17.38 -18.52
N GLN A 517 15.08 -17.30 -19.43
CA GLN A 517 15.21 -18.27 -20.52
C GLN A 517 15.64 -19.61 -19.95
N SER A 518 14.99 -20.70 -20.36
CA SER A 518 15.39 -22.07 -20.00
C SER A 518 16.61 -22.50 -20.80
N TYR A 519 17.74 -21.88 -20.51
CA TYR A 519 19.04 -22.18 -21.09
C TYR A 519 19.81 -23.17 -20.22
N ASN A 520 20.78 -23.85 -20.85
CA ASN A 520 21.84 -24.50 -20.12
C ASN A 520 22.58 -23.46 -19.25
N LEU A 521 23.01 -23.87 -18.06
CA LEU A 521 23.64 -22.97 -17.09
C LEU A 521 24.83 -22.23 -17.70
N ILE A 522 25.62 -22.90 -18.54
CA ILE A 522 26.77 -22.29 -19.23
C ILE A 522 26.30 -21.12 -20.10
N LYS A 523 25.31 -21.37 -20.97
CA LYS A 523 24.76 -20.34 -21.88
C LYS A 523 24.09 -19.21 -21.09
N PHE A 524 23.37 -19.53 -20.02
CA PHE A 524 22.73 -18.54 -19.16
C PHE A 524 23.76 -17.58 -18.56
N ILE A 525 24.82 -18.12 -17.95
CA ILE A 525 25.91 -17.32 -17.37
C ILE A 525 26.60 -16.48 -18.46
N SER A 526 26.92 -17.06 -19.62
CA SER A 526 27.55 -16.31 -20.72
C SER A 526 26.69 -15.14 -21.19
N CYS A 527 25.39 -15.34 -21.35
CA CYS A 527 24.46 -14.29 -21.74
C CYS A 527 24.34 -13.22 -20.66
N TYR A 528 24.25 -13.61 -19.38
CA TYR A 528 24.04 -12.69 -18.27
C TYR A 528 25.24 -11.76 -18.03
N LEU A 529 26.46 -12.31 -18.12
CA LEU A 529 27.69 -11.54 -17.93
C LEU A 529 28.18 -10.84 -19.20
N ASN A 530 27.57 -11.15 -20.36
CA ASN A 530 28.13 -10.83 -21.67
C ASN A 530 29.62 -11.23 -21.78
N TYR A 531 29.94 -12.42 -21.24
CA TYR A 531 31.29 -12.95 -21.10
C TYR A 531 31.31 -14.42 -21.47
N ASP A 532 32.13 -14.79 -22.45
CA ASP A 532 32.15 -16.18 -22.91
C ASP A 532 32.97 -17.08 -21.98
N ILE A 533 32.30 -17.64 -20.97
CA ILE A 533 32.94 -18.55 -20.00
C ILE A 533 33.53 -19.79 -20.67
N GLN A 534 33.05 -20.21 -21.85
CA GLN A 534 33.57 -21.38 -22.54
C GLN A 534 35.03 -21.18 -22.99
N LEU A 535 35.39 -19.94 -23.34
CA LEU A 535 36.74 -19.60 -23.80
C LEU A 535 37.73 -19.39 -22.65
N TYR A 536 37.28 -18.76 -21.55
CA TYR A 536 38.19 -18.29 -20.51
C TYR A 536 38.26 -19.20 -19.27
N GLY A 537 37.24 -20.00 -19.00
CA GLY A 537 37.22 -20.99 -17.92
C GLY A 537 37.17 -20.45 -16.48
N ILE A 538 37.76 -19.29 -16.22
CA ILE A 538 37.87 -18.64 -14.90
C ILE A 538 36.92 -17.45 -14.85
N LEU A 539 36.06 -17.43 -13.84
CA LEU A 539 35.22 -16.28 -13.53
C LEU A 539 36.01 -15.30 -12.64
N PRO A 540 36.15 -14.02 -13.03
CA PRO A 540 36.65 -12.98 -12.13
C PRO A 540 35.82 -12.92 -10.83
N GLU A 541 36.44 -12.60 -9.68
CA GLU A 541 35.73 -12.55 -8.38
C GLU A 541 34.47 -11.66 -8.41
N ASP A 542 34.55 -10.50 -9.08
CA ASP A 542 33.41 -9.60 -9.26
C ASP A 542 32.24 -10.24 -10.03
N HIS A 543 32.55 -11.10 -11.00
CA HIS A 543 31.55 -11.82 -11.80
C HIS A 543 30.93 -12.96 -11.00
N THR A 544 31.71 -13.66 -10.18
CA THR A 544 31.23 -14.72 -9.29
C THR A 544 30.19 -14.20 -8.31
N LEU A 545 30.48 -13.08 -7.63
CA LEU A 545 29.52 -12.43 -6.73
C LEU A 545 28.22 -12.01 -7.43
N LEU A 546 28.32 -11.52 -8.67
CA LEU A 546 27.16 -11.12 -9.46
C LEU A 546 26.27 -12.32 -9.84
N ILE A 547 26.89 -13.44 -10.23
CA ILE A 547 26.20 -14.68 -10.59
C ILE A 547 25.53 -15.29 -9.36
N GLU A 548 26.27 -15.45 -8.26
CA GLU A 548 25.76 -16.10 -7.03
C GLU A 548 24.51 -15.39 -6.51
N ASN A 549 24.49 -14.05 -6.54
CA ASN A 549 23.34 -13.26 -6.13
C ASN A 549 22.07 -13.53 -6.96
N ILE A 550 22.21 -14.01 -8.19
CA ILE A 550 21.07 -14.26 -9.09
C ILE A 550 20.67 -15.71 -9.06
N LEU A 551 21.65 -16.61 -9.19
CA LEU A 551 21.39 -18.04 -9.24
C LEU A 551 20.83 -18.57 -7.92
N LYS A 552 21.11 -17.91 -6.78
CA LYS A 552 20.49 -18.23 -5.48
C LYS A 552 18.95 -18.23 -5.56
N PHE A 553 18.37 -17.36 -6.39
CA PHE A 553 16.92 -17.23 -6.52
C PHE A 553 16.31 -18.09 -7.63
N LEU A 554 17.12 -18.82 -8.42
CA LEU A 554 16.65 -19.66 -9.51
C LEU A 554 16.53 -21.15 -9.12
N TRP A 555 15.58 -21.80 -9.75
CA TRP A 555 15.41 -23.24 -9.82
C TRP A 555 16.09 -23.81 -11.05
N PHE A 556 16.63 -25.01 -10.90
CA PHE A 556 17.37 -25.72 -11.94
C PHE A 556 16.86 -27.14 -12.11
N VAL A 557 16.98 -27.67 -13.33
CA VAL A 557 16.57 -29.03 -13.68
C VAL A 557 17.70 -29.74 -14.41
N ILE A 558 17.85 -31.03 -14.11
CA ILE A 558 18.80 -31.94 -14.77
C ILE A 558 18.04 -32.67 -15.88
N LYS A 559 18.46 -32.53 -17.15
CA LYS A 559 17.77 -33.16 -18.29
C LYS A 559 18.02 -34.67 -18.44
N SER A 560 18.87 -35.26 -17.60
CA SER A 560 19.29 -36.66 -17.69
C SER A 560 18.27 -37.66 -17.12
N SER A 561 17.33 -37.21 -16.28
CA SER A 561 16.35 -38.08 -15.62
C SER A 561 14.96 -38.01 -16.27
N ASN A 562 14.26 -39.14 -16.36
CA ASN A 562 12.83 -39.21 -16.71
C ASN A 562 11.93 -38.48 -15.69
N LYS A 563 12.49 -38.01 -14.58
CA LYS A 563 11.85 -37.19 -13.56
C LYS A 563 12.35 -35.75 -13.66
N ILE A 564 11.43 -34.79 -13.72
CA ILE A 564 11.75 -33.36 -13.61
C ILE A 564 11.86 -33.04 -12.12
N CYS A 565 13.08 -33.13 -11.58
CA CYS A 565 13.37 -32.66 -10.23
C CYS A 565 13.91 -31.23 -10.31
N GLN A 566 13.36 -30.34 -9.48
CA GLN A 566 13.84 -28.97 -9.32
C GLN A 566 14.86 -28.88 -8.18
N TYR A 567 15.94 -28.17 -8.43
CA TYR A 567 17.05 -27.98 -7.49
C TYR A 567 17.39 -26.51 -7.34
N ARG A 568 18.03 -26.16 -6.22
CA ARG A 568 18.67 -24.86 -5.99
C ARG A 568 20.18 -24.98 -6.12
N LEU A 569 20.83 -23.90 -6.57
CA LEU A 569 22.28 -23.81 -6.56
C LEU A 569 22.76 -23.46 -5.15
N LYS A 570 23.76 -24.19 -4.66
CA LYS A 570 24.42 -23.94 -3.37
C LYS A 570 25.75 -23.22 -3.53
N SER A 571 26.63 -23.75 -4.40
CA SER A 571 27.98 -23.22 -4.57
C SER A 571 28.60 -23.62 -5.92
N PHE A 572 29.66 -22.90 -6.30
CA PHE A 572 30.56 -23.30 -7.39
C PHE A 572 31.78 -24.04 -6.82
N GLY A 573 32.18 -25.14 -7.46
CA GLY A 573 33.37 -25.92 -7.12
C GLY A 573 34.55 -25.67 -8.06
N CYS A 574 35.57 -26.53 -7.97
CA CYS A 574 36.71 -26.54 -8.89
C CYS A 574 36.31 -27.07 -10.29
N SER A 575 37.25 -27.07 -11.24
CA SER A 575 37.01 -27.59 -12.60
C SER A 575 36.56 -29.06 -12.57
N ALA A 576 35.73 -29.48 -13.53
CA ALA A 576 35.30 -30.87 -13.63
C ALA A 576 36.49 -31.84 -13.83
N SER A 577 37.59 -31.40 -14.43
CA SER A 577 38.85 -32.15 -14.51
C SER A 577 39.55 -32.36 -13.17
N GLU A 578 39.40 -31.44 -12.22
CA GLU A 578 40.05 -31.50 -10.91
C GLU A 578 39.15 -32.12 -9.84
N HIS A 579 37.84 -31.98 -9.97
CA HIS A 579 36.88 -32.50 -9.01
C HIS A 579 36.92 -34.03 -8.98
N LYS A 580 36.91 -34.62 -7.78
CA LYS A 580 36.99 -36.08 -7.58
C LYS A 580 35.83 -36.60 -6.75
N TYR A 581 35.16 -37.62 -7.25
CA TYR A 581 34.14 -38.38 -6.52
C TYR A 581 34.78 -39.56 -5.78
N ALA A 582 34.29 -39.83 -4.56
CA ALA A 582 34.63 -41.05 -3.84
C ALA A 582 33.73 -42.21 -4.29
N ILE A 583 34.34 -43.26 -4.83
CA ILE A 583 33.67 -44.54 -5.13
C ILE A 583 34.11 -45.55 -4.05
N ASP A 584 33.14 -46.24 -3.44
CA ASP A 584 33.35 -47.32 -2.47
C ASP A 584 34.25 -46.92 -1.28
N GLY A 585 34.17 -45.65 -0.85
CA GLY A 585 34.84 -45.12 0.35
C GLY A 585 36.36 -44.95 0.27
N THR A 586 37.04 -45.45 -0.78
CA THR A 586 38.52 -45.45 -0.84
C THR A 586 39.10 -45.06 -2.20
N LYS A 587 38.36 -45.24 -3.30
CA LYS A 587 38.86 -44.93 -4.66
C LYS A 587 38.32 -43.59 -5.12
N GLN A 588 39.23 -42.66 -5.47
CA GLN A 588 38.84 -41.39 -6.07
C GLN A 588 38.86 -41.49 -7.60
N ILE A 589 37.79 -41.02 -8.24
CA ILE A 589 37.67 -40.89 -9.70
C ILE A 589 37.42 -39.42 -10.04
N THR A 590 37.96 -38.91 -11.14
CA THR A 590 37.66 -37.53 -11.55
C THR A 590 36.21 -37.41 -12.01
N ALA A 591 35.62 -36.21 -12.00
CA ALA A 591 34.26 -36.04 -12.51
C ALA A 591 34.18 -36.40 -14.00
N VAL A 592 35.19 -36.06 -14.79
CA VAL A 592 35.28 -36.44 -16.22
C VAL A 592 35.19 -37.96 -16.38
N ASP A 593 36.04 -38.70 -15.66
CA ASP A 593 36.08 -40.17 -15.76
C ASP A 593 34.81 -40.80 -15.18
N TYR A 594 34.24 -40.23 -14.11
CA TYR A 594 32.98 -40.72 -13.54
C TYR A 594 31.83 -40.63 -14.54
N PHE A 595 31.62 -39.46 -15.15
CA PHE A 595 30.53 -39.26 -16.11
C PHE A 595 30.76 -40.06 -17.39
N HIS A 596 32.01 -40.20 -17.84
CA HIS A 596 32.37 -41.03 -18.99
C HIS A 596 32.14 -42.53 -18.72
N ASP A 597 32.77 -43.08 -17.68
CA ASP A 597 32.82 -44.53 -17.45
C ASP A 597 31.51 -45.06 -16.87
N LYS A 598 30.87 -44.34 -15.93
CA LYS A 598 29.66 -44.80 -15.24
C LYS A 598 28.38 -44.41 -15.95
N LEU A 599 28.31 -43.18 -16.48
CA LEU A 599 27.09 -42.63 -17.05
C LEU A 599 27.13 -42.53 -18.58
N GLN A 600 28.25 -42.87 -19.23
CA GLN A 600 28.42 -42.81 -20.69
C GLN A 600 28.22 -41.40 -21.27
N ILE A 601 28.49 -40.37 -20.46
CA ILE A 601 28.38 -38.95 -20.82
C ILE A 601 29.78 -38.38 -21.04
N HIS A 602 30.06 -37.90 -22.24
CA HIS A 602 31.32 -37.25 -22.58
C HIS A 602 31.21 -35.74 -22.33
N LEU A 603 31.94 -35.23 -21.33
CA LEU A 603 31.93 -33.81 -21.00
C LEU A 603 32.63 -32.99 -22.08
N ARG A 604 31.96 -31.95 -22.60
CA ARG A 604 32.52 -31.06 -23.63
C ARG A 604 33.38 -29.95 -23.03
N HIS A 605 33.08 -29.56 -21.79
CA HIS A 605 33.74 -28.44 -21.12
C HIS A 605 34.36 -28.88 -19.78
N PRO A 606 35.36 -29.78 -19.76
CA PRO A 606 35.94 -30.30 -18.53
C PRO A 606 36.70 -29.25 -17.70
N HIS A 607 37.14 -28.16 -18.35
CA HIS A 607 37.82 -27.04 -17.70
C HIS A 607 36.88 -26.13 -16.89
N LEU A 608 35.56 -26.22 -17.11
CA LEU A 608 34.59 -25.41 -16.40
C LEU A 608 34.31 -25.95 -14.98
N PRO A 609 33.93 -25.08 -14.03
CA PRO A 609 33.63 -25.51 -12.66
C PRO A 609 32.44 -26.46 -12.58
N VAL A 610 32.48 -27.36 -11.60
CA VAL A 610 31.28 -28.10 -11.16
C VAL A 610 30.41 -27.21 -10.29
N VAL A 611 29.12 -27.55 -10.19
CA VAL A 611 28.14 -26.85 -9.36
C VAL A 611 27.55 -27.80 -8.34
N GLU A 612 27.47 -27.35 -7.10
CA GLU A 612 26.74 -28.05 -6.05
C GLU A 612 25.28 -27.58 -6.07
N ILE A 613 24.37 -28.52 -6.29
CA ILE A 613 22.92 -28.30 -6.27
C ILE A 613 22.30 -29.15 -5.17
N TYR A 614 21.14 -28.72 -4.65
CA TYR A 614 20.42 -29.44 -3.61
C TYR A 614 18.92 -29.29 -3.81
N ASN A 615 18.16 -30.23 -3.28
CA ASN A 615 16.71 -30.11 -3.20
C ASN A 615 16.38 -29.40 -1.88
N PRO A 616 15.70 -28.25 -1.86
CA PRO A 616 15.33 -27.58 -0.61
C PRO A 616 14.45 -28.43 0.32
N ASN A 617 13.77 -29.44 -0.22
CA ASN A 617 12.98 -30.38 0.58
C ASN A 617 13.82 -31.48 1.23
N ASP A 618 15.10 -31.60 0.87
CA ASP A 618 16.07 -32.53 1.44
C ASP A 618 17.46 -31.85 1.53
N GLU A 619 17.61 -30.93 2.49
CA GLU A 619 18.82 -30.13 2.65
C GLU A 619 20.08 -30.96 2.97
N ASN A 620 19.90 -32.18 3.46
CA ASN A 620 21.00 -33.08 3.81
C ASN A 620 21.64 -33.74 2.58
N GLN A 621 20.98 -33.70 1.42
CA GLN A 621 21.48 -34.30 0.19
C GLN A 621 21.79 -33.23 -0.86
N SER A 622 23.08 -33.00 -1.11
CA SER A 622 23.55 -32.20 -2.25
C SER A 622 24.19 -33.08 -3.32
N TYR A 623 24.05 -32.66 -4.56
CA TYR A 623 24.63 -33.28 -5.75
C TYR A 623 25.61 -32.32 -6.38
N ILE A 624 26.80 -32.79 -6.70
CA ILE A 624 27.79 -32.02 -7.45
C ILE A 624 27.70 -32.46 -8.90
N LEU A 625 27.50 -31.52 -9.83
CA LEU A 625 27.30 -31.81 -11.25
C LEU A 625 28.12 -30.84 -12.12
N PRO A 626 28.64 -31.28 -13.27
CA PRO A 626 29.16 -30.37 -14.29
C PRO A 626 28.09 -29.38 -14.76
N MET A 627 28.46 -28.09 -14.94
CA MET A 627 27.52 -27.05 -15.38
C MET A 627 26.77 -27.39 -16.68
N GLU A 628 27.39 -28.17 -17.57
CA GLU A 628 26.77 -28.58 -18.84
C GLU A 628 25.54 -29.50 -18.67
N LEU A 629 25.35 -30.12 -17.50
CA LEU A 629 24.20 -31.00 -17.23
C LEU A 629 23.03 -30.27 -16.56
N VAL A 630 23.23 -29.01 -16.16
CA VAL A 630 22.27 -28.22 -15.40
C VAL A 630 21.59 -27.19 -16.31
N ASN A 631 20.27 -27.09 -16.27
CA ASN A 631 19.51 -26.08 -17.01
C ASN A 631 18.67 -25.23 -16.04
N VAL A 632 18.47 -23.97 -16.39
CA VAL A 632 17.50 -23.11 -15.71
C VAL A 632 16.09 -23.63 -15.98
N ASP A 633 15.31 -23.83 -14.93
CA ASP A 633 13.93 -24.32 -15.06
C ASP A 633 13.04 -23.33 -15.81
N GLU A 634 12.03 -23.83 -16.52
CA GLU A 634 11.09 -23.00 -17.27
C GLU A 634 10.04 -22.33 -16.38
N GLY A 635 9.47 -21.21 -16.84
CA GLY A 635 8.35 -20.54 -16.16
C GLY A 635 8.72 -19.71 -14.93
N GLN A 636 10.01 -19.50 -14.67
CA GLN A 636 10.49 -18.68 -13.56
C GLN A 636 10.43 -17.18 -13.89
N THR A 637 9.74 -16.41 -13.07
CA THR A 637 9.58 -14.95 -13.24
C THR A 637 10.82 -14.19 -12.80
N ILE A 638 11.11 -13.07 -13.48
CA ILE A 638 12.24 -12.20 -13.13
C ILE A 638 11.93 -11.39 -11.87
N LEU A 639 12.85 -11.44 -10.89
CA LEU A 639 12.75 -10.67 -9.65
C LEU A 639 13.61 -9.39 -9.65
N GLN A 640 14.59 -9.28 -10.54
CA GLN A 640 15.49 -8.11 -10.58
C GLN A 640 14.95 -6.99 -11.49
N SER A 641 15.45 -5.77 -11.27
CA SER A 641 15.20 -4.63 -12.16
C SER A 641 15.64 -4.94 -13.59
N LEU A 642 14.82 -4.50 -14.54
CA LEU A 642 15.14 -4.57 -15.96
C LEU A 642 15.92 -3.32 -16.38
N THR A 643 16.79 -3.48 -17.37
CA THR A 643 17.53 -2.35 -17.94
C THR A 643 16.61 -1.49 -18.80
N ALA A 644 16.99 -0.22 -19.03
CA ALA A 644 16.22 0.68 -19.89
C ALA A 644 16.03 0.13 -21.32
N GLU A 645 17.02 -0.62 -21.83
CA GLU A 645 16.92 -1.30 -23.13
C GLU A 645 15.90 -2.44 -23.10
N GLN A 646 15.90 -3.25 -22.04
CA GLN A 646 14.90 -4.32 -21.84
C GLN A 646 13.49 -3.74 -21.76
N TYR A 647 13.29 -2.66 -20.98
CA TYR A 647 12.02 -1.95 -20.93
C TYR A 647 11.57 -1.40 -22.30
N ALA A 648 12.50 -0.87 -23.10
CA ALA A 648 12.18 -0.40 -24.45
C ALA A 648 11.71 -1.56 -25.36
N LYS A 649 12.36 -2.73 -25.29
CA LYS A 649 11.94 -3.95 -26.02
C LYS A 649 10.56 -4.42 -25.57
N ILE A 650 10.29 -4.44 -24.26
CA ILE A 650 8.98 -4.78 -23.68
C ILE A 650 7.92 -3.81 -24.18
N LYS A 651 8.13 -2.49 -24.03
CA LYS A 651 7.17 -1.47 -24.46
C LYS A 651 6.84 -1.59 -25.94
N LYS A 652 7.84 -1.87 -26.79
CA LYS A 652 7.63 -2.09 -28.23
C LYS A 652 6.73 -3.31 -28.51
N LYS A 653 6.79 -4.34 -27.67
CA LYS A 653 6.00 -5.57 -27.81
C LYS A 653 4.59 -5.46 -27.21
N THR A 654 4.44 -4.76 -26.08
CA THR A 654 3.19 -4.70 -25.30
C THR A 654 2.24 -3.58 -25.74
N VAL A 655 2.75 -2.53 -26.39
CA VAL A 655 1.95 -1.43 -26.91
C VAL A 655 1.24 -1.88 -28.19
N VAL A 656 -0.05 -2.21 -28.05
CA VAL A 656 -0.90 -2.75 -29.11
C VAL A 656 -2.09 -1.82 -29.37
N SER A 657 -2.48 -1.68 -30.64
CA SER A 657 -3.65 -0.89 -31.04
C SER A 657 -4.96 -1.56 -30.58
N PRO A 658 -6.06 -0.79 -30.40
CA PRO A 658 -7.36 -1.34 -29.99
C PRO A 658 -7.85 -2.49 -30.88
N GLY A 659 -7.72 -2.32 -32.21
CA GLY A 659 -8.10 -3.34 -33.19
C GLY A 659 -7.32 -4.66 -33.05
N GLU A 660 -6.00 -4.58 -32.84
CA GLU A 660 -5.18 -5.77 -32.66
C GLU A 660 -5.42 -6.44 -31.30
N ARG A 661 -5.61 -5.65 -30.22
CA ARG A 661 -5.96 -6.21 -28.91
C ARG A 661 -7.30 -6.93 -28.93
N TYR A 662 -8.33 -6.35 -29.56
CA TYR A 662 -9.62 -7.00 -29.75
C TYR A 662 -9.49 -8.37 -30.44
N LYS A 663 -8.69 -8.44 -31.51
CA LYS A 663 -8.42 -9.71 -32.23
C LYS A 663 -7.68 -10.71 -31.36
N MET A 664 -6.67 -10.28 -30.59
CA MET A 664 -5.91 -11.14 -29.68
C MET A 664 -6.83 -11.77 -28.62
N ILE A 665 -7.71 -10.97 -28.01
CA ILE A 665 -8.65 -11.47 -26.99
C ILE A 665 -9.63 -12.47 -27.61
N ARG A 666 -10.24 -12.15 -28.76
CA ARG A 666 -11.14 -13.08 -29.47
C ARG A 666 -10.44 -14.37 -29.86
N ARG A 667 -9.17 -14.31 -30.27
CA ARG A 667 -8.37 -15.49 -30.57
C ARG A 667 -8.21 -16.38 -29.33
N ILE A 668 -7.86 -15.79 -28.18
CA ILE A 668 -7.74 -16.52 -26.90
C ILE A 668 -9.06 -17.23 -26.58
N VAL A 669 -10.19 -16.53 -26.63
CA VAL A 669 -11.51 -17.12 -26.30
C VAL A 669 -11.86 -18.28 -27.24
N ASN A 670 -11.63 -18.12 -28.54
CA ASN A 670 -11.92 -19.15 -29.54
C ASN A 670 -11.03 -20.39 -29.39
N GLU A 671 -9.74 -20.21 -29.08
CA GLU A 671 -8.79 -21.31 -28.88
C GLU A 671 -9.13 -22.15 -27.64
N ARG A 672 -9.71 -21.54 -26.60
CA ARG A 672 -10.01 -22.20 -25.32
C ARG A 672 -11.25 -23.09 -25.35
N ARG A 673 -12.17 -22.86 -26.30
CA ARG A 673 -13.37 -23.68 -26.51
C ARG A 673 -14.14 -23.98 -25.21
N PHE A 674 -14.35 -22.98 -24.34
CA PHE A 674 -14.99 -23.13 -23.03
C PHE A 674 -16.27 -24.00 -23.06
N ASN A 675 -17.15 -23.77 -24.03
CA ASN A 675 -18.41 -24.50 -24.16
C ASN A 675 -18.28 -25.98 -24.54
N GLN A 676 -17.08 -26.48 -24.86
CA GLN A 676 -16.81 -27.89 -25.13
C GLN A 676 -16.37 -28.65 -23.87
N ASP A 677 -15.93 -27.94 -22.83
CA ASP A 677 -15.38 -28.49 -21.59
C ASP A 677 -16.41 -29.32 -20.80
N LEU A 678 -15.95 -30.43 -20.24
CA LEU A 678 -16.80 -31.39 -19.52
C LEU A 678 -17.28 -30.86 -18.18
N TYR A 679 -16.45 -30.10 -17.46
CA TYR A 679 -16.84 -29.52 -16.16
C TYR A 679 -17.93 -28.46 -16.39
N LEU A 680 -17.70 -27.51 -17.30
CA LEU A 680 -18.67 -26.45 -17.59
C LEU A 680 -20.01 -27.02 -18.05
N LYS A 681 -20.01 -28.01 -18.95
CA LYS A 681 -21.23 -28.70 -19.40
C LYS A 681 -21.99 -29.36 -18.25
N GLN A 682 -21.30 -30.01 -17.30
CA GLN A 682 -21.96 -30.64 -16.17
C GLN A 682 -22.70 -29.63 -15.30
N PHE A 683 -22.08 -28.48 -15.05
CA PHE A 683 -22.69 -27.38 -14.29
C PHE A 683 -23.73 -26.59 -15.10
N GLY A 684 -23.91 -26.92 -16.39
CA GLY A 684 -24.75 -26.16 -17.30
C GLY A 684 -24.20 -24.76 -17.56
N ILE A 685 -22.92 -24.51 -17.32
CA ILE A 685 -22.28 -23.22 -17.53
C ILE A 685 -21.97 -23.08 -19.02
N THR A 686 -22.39 -21.97 -19.59
CA THR A 686 -22.12 -21.59 -20.98
C THR A 686 -21.56 -20.18 -21.02
N VAL A 687 -20.47 -19.99 -21.75
CA VAL A 687 -19.85 -18.69 -21.96
C VAL A 687 -20.27 -18.19 -23.34
N ASN A 688 -20.74 -16.96 -23.45
CA ASN A 688 -20.97 -16.34 -24.75
C ASN A 688 -19.61 -16.00 -25.36
N THR A 689 -19.09 -16.86 -26.23
CA THR A 689 -17.77 -16.70 -26.86
C THR A 689 -17.79 -15.83 -28.12
N ASP A 690 -18.98 -15.59 -28.68
CA ASP A 690 -19.13 -14.95 -29.99
C ASP A 690 -19.00 -13.42 -29.88
N GLU A 691 -19.55 -12.86 -28.79
CA GLU A 691 -19.66 -11.42 -28.57
C GLU A 691 -19.12 -11.01 -27.20
N MET A 692 -18.30 -9.95 -27.22
CA MET A 692 -17.93 -9.20 -26.04
C MET A 692 -19.14 -8.46 -25.47
N VAL A 693 -19.19 -8.30 -24.15
CA VAL A 693 -20.28 -7.59 -23.46
C VAL A 693 -20.35 -6.14 -23.96
N MET A 694 -21.56 -5.76 -24.36
CA MET A 694 -21.91 -4.43 -24.83
C MET A 694 -22.56 -3.62 -23.70
N LEU A 695 -22.07 -2.40 -23.48
CA LEU A 695 -22.40 -1.56 -22.35
C LEU A 695 -22.86 -0.18 -22.80
N PRO A 696 -23.90 0.40 -22.18
CA PRO A 696 -24.17 1.82 -22.30
C PRO A 696 -23.05 2.60 -21.60
N ALA A 697 -22.63 3.69 -22.22
CA ALA A 697 -21.62 4.58 -21.68
C ALA A 697 -22.02 6.03 -21.97
N ARG A 698 -21.40 6.96 -21.25
CA ARG A 698 -21.65 8.39 -21.42
C ARG A 698 -20.35 9.13 -21.67
N ILE A 699 -20.36 10.13 -22.53
CA ILE A 699 -19.20 11.00 -22.75
C ILE A 699 -19.48 12.30 -22.01
N LEU A 700 -18.71 12.55 -20.95
CA LEU A 700 -18.79 13.75 -20.15
C LEU A 700 -18.48 15.00 -20.95
N SER A 701 -19.03 16.13 -20.49
CA SER A 701 -18.73 17.43 -21.06
C SER A 701 -17.24 17.75 -20.88
N ARG A 702 -16.63 18.34 -21.91
CA ARG A 702 -15.21 18.73 -21.86
C ARG A 702 -15.01 19.89 -20.91
N ALA A 703 -13.84 19.95 -20.30
CA ALA A 703 -13.44 21.09 -19.50
C ALA A 703 -13.20 22.32 -20.39
N GLU A 704 -13.66 23.48 -19.92
CA GLU A 704 -13.41 24.78 -20.54
C GLU A 704 -12.16 25.41 -19.95
N ILE A 705 -11.17 25.66 -20.81
CA ILE A 705 -9.91 26.30 -20.43
C ILE A 705 -9.98 27.79 -20.76
N LYS A 706 -9.63 28.63 -19.79
CA LYS A 706 -9.47 30.07 -19.97
C LYS A 706 -8.01 30.47 -20.08
N TYR A 707 -7.70 31.19 -21.17
CA TYR A 707 -6.43 31.89 -21.40
C TYR A 707 -6.64 33.41 -21.38
N LYS A 708 -5.53 34.16 -21.30
CA LYS A 708 -5.53 35.62 -21.35
C LYS A 708 -5.91 36.15 -22.75
N SER A 709 -6.91 37.04 -22.86
CA SER A 709 -7.23 37.76 -24.11
C SER A 709 -6.40 39.04 -24.28
N LEU A 710 -6.24 39.48 -25.53
CA LEU A 710 -5.50 40.70 -25.92
C LEU A 710 -6.37 41.77 -26.60
N ASN A 711 -7.67 41.55 -26.78
CA ASN A 711 -8.50 42.49 -27.55
C ASN A 711 -9.04 43.62 -26.63
N ASP A 712 -8.64 44.86 -26.96
CA ASP A 712 -9.14 46.15 -26.48
C ASP A 712 -9.16 46.41 -24.97
N GLY A 713 -7.98 46.63 -24.36
CA GLY A 713 -7.83 47.41 -23.11
C GLY A 713 -8.62 46.95 -21.89
N SER A 714 -9.32 45.83 -22.01
CA SER A 714 -10.24 45.23 -21.06
C SER A 714 -9.82 43.77 -20.92
N TYR A 715 -9.65 43.34 -19.68
CA TYR A 715 -9.25 41.98 -19.33
C TYR A 715 -10.37 41.00 -19.69
N GLY A 716 -10.43 40.55 -20.94
CA GLY A 716 -11.30 39.46 -21.37
C GLY A 716 -10.60 38.09 -21.21
N ASP A 717 -11.36 37.06 -20.88
CA ASP A 717 -10.91 35.66 -20.93
C ASP A 717 -11.19 35.08 -22.33
N VAL A 718 -10.24 34.37 -22.95
CA VAL A 718 -10.53 33.51 -24.11
C VAL A 718 -10.84 32.11 -23.59
N ILE A 719 -12.07 31.65 -23.82
CA ILE A 719 -12.48 30.27 -23.52
C ILE A 719 -12.21 29.41 -24.76
N GLU A 720 -11.32 28.43 -24.63
CA GLU A 720 -11.10 27.41 -25.67
C GLU A 720 -11.58 26.04 -25.16
N SER A 721 -12.35 25.34 -26.00
CA SER A 721 -12.69 23.94 -25.75
C SER A 721 -11.49 23.06 -26.09
N ILE A 722 -11.12 22.16 -25.18
CA ILE A 722 -10.04 21.18 -25.37
C ILE A 722 -10.27 20.37 -26.65
N GLN A 723 -9.27 20.34 -27.56
CA GLN A 723 -9.21 19.35 -28.63
C GLN A 723 -8.96 17.96 -28.02
N ILE A 724 -9.60 16.92 -28.58
CA ILE A 724 -9.66 15.55 -28.03
C ILE A 724 -8.31 15.11 -27.41
N GLY A 725 -8.27 15.11 -26.06
CA GLY A 725 -7.21 14.53 -25.24
C GLY A 725 -5.83 15.19 -25.29
N LYS A 726 -5.72 16.43 -25.79
CA LYS A 726 -4.45 17.17 -25.82
C LYS A 726 -4.61 18.62 -25.43
N TRP A 727 -3.63 19.13 -24.70
CA TRP A 727 -3.49 20.55 -24.45
C TRP A 727 -3.23 21.29 -25.77
N CYS A 728 -4.01 22.34 -26.02
CA CYS A 728 -3.68 23.30 -27.05
C CYS A 728 -2.72 24.31 -26.41
N LEU A 729 -1.42 24.20 -26.73
CA LEU A 729 -0.44 25.22 -26.37
C LEU A 729 -0.77 26.51 -27.11
N ASN A 730 -1.66 27.31 -26.53
CA ASN A 730 -1.84 28.70 -26.92
C ASN A 730 -0.59 29.42 -26.41
N ASN A 731 0.07 30.25 -27.24
CA ASN A 731 1.32 30.94 -26.85
C ASN A 731 1.08 32.04 -25.78
N ARG A 732 0.16 31.83 -24.83
CA ARG A 732 -0.40 32.82 -23.93
C ARG A 732 -0.68 32.19 -22.57
N PHE A 733 0.13 32.54 -21.57
CA PHE A 733 -0.13 32.16 -20.19
C PHE A 733 -1.06 33.18 -19.50
N ASN A 734 -1.86 32.71 -18.54
CA ASN A 734 -2.72 33.57 -17.73
C ASN A 734 -1.90 34.54 -16.87
N LYS A 735 -0.88 34.02 -16.18
CA LYS A 735 0.07 34.76 -15.35
C LYS A 735 1.49 34.27 -15.62
N THR A 736 2.38 35.18 -15.99
CA THR A 736 3.82 34.89 -16.17
C THR A 736 4.64 35.39 -14.99
N TYR A 737 5.76 34.72 -14.73
CA TYR A 737 6.71 35.08 -13.68
C TYR A 737 7.97 35.75 -14.25
N GLU A 738 8.60 36.65 -13.48
CA GLU A 738 9.85 37.33 -13.88
C GLU A 738 11.09 36.53 -13.42
N ILE A 739 11.91 36.05 -14.36
CA ILE A 739 13.12 35.28 -14.11
C ILE A 739 14.36 36.18 -14.19
N ARG A 740 14.74 36.79 -13.07
CA ARG A 740 15.90 37.71 -13.02
C ARG A 740 17.26 37.03 -13.17
N THR A 741 17.41 35.84 -12.61
CA THR A 741 18.67 35.10 -12.60
C THR A 741 18.39 33.63 -12.83
N TRP A 742 19.00 33.06 -13.87
CA TRP A 742 18.87 31.67 -14.26
C TRP A 742 20.18 31.12 -14.81
N ALA A 743 20.33 29.79 -14.81
CA ALA A 743 21.57 29.12 -15.17
C ALA A 743 21.35 27.93 -16.11
N VAL A 744 22.35 27.66 -16.95
CA VAL A 744 22.48 26.45 -17.76
C VAL A 744 23.79 25.77 -17.39
N VAL A 745 23.70 24.54 -16.87
CA VAL A 745 24.83 23.82 -16.30
C VAL A 745 25.05 22.51 -17.04
N PHE A 746 26.21 22.36 -17.66
CA PHE A 746 26.61 21.11 -18.31
C PHE A 746 27.28 20.16 -17.31
N VAL A 747 26.73 18.95 -17.16
CA VAL A 747 27.19 17.93 -16.22
C VAL A 747 27.68 16.71 -16.99
N SER A 748 28.95 16.37 -16.80
CA SER A 748 29.58 15.25 -17.50
C SER A 748 30.67 14.59 -16.66
N SER A 749 30.88 13.29 -16.89
CA SER A 749 31.98 12.51 -16.30
C SER A 749 33.34 12.90 -16.90
N HIS A 750 33.34 13.51 -18.09
CA HIS A 750 34.53 13.96 -18.80
C HIS A 750 34.45 15.46 -19.11
N LYS A 751 35.61 16.09 -19.36
CA LYS A 751 35.64 17.48 -19.83
C LYS A 751 34.86 17.61 -21.14
N PRO A 752 33.99 18.62 -21.28
CA PRO A 752 33.23 18.81 -22.50
C PRO A 752 34.14 19.14 -23.68
N ASP A 753 33.79 18.60 -24.85
CA ASP A 753 34.40 19.01 -26.12
C ASP A 753 33.76 20.31 -26.66
N SER A 754 34.35 20.89 -27.71
CA SER A 754 33.87 22.14 -28.30
C SER A 754 32.45 22.03 -28.87
N GLN A 755 32.06 20.86 -29.37
CA GLN A 755 30.74 20.60 -29.93
C GLN A 755 29.66 20.56 -28.84
N GLN A 756 29.96 19.94 -27.70
CA GLN A 756 29.07 19.86 -26.53
C GLN A 756 28.82 21.24 -25.91
N ILE A 757 29.87 22.07 -25.84
CA ILE A 757 29.74 23.46 -25.38
C ILE A 757 28.87 24.27 -26.35
N ASP A 758 29.08 24.13 -27.66
CA ASP A 758 28.29 24.82 -28.68
C ASP A 758 26.81 24.42 -28.64
N LEU A 759 26.51 23.13 -28.48
CA LEU A 759 25.13 22.64 -28.32
C LEU A 759 24.46 23.15 -27.04
N THR A 760 25.22 23.24 -25.94
CA THR A 760 24.73 23.82 -24.68
C THR A 760 24.38 25.30 -24.85
N ARG A 761 25.21 26.07 -25.56
CA ARG A 761 24.92 27.48 -25.86
C ARG A 761 23.72 27.64 -26.78
N LYS A 762 23.59 26.80 -27.82
CA LYS A 762 22.41 26.75 -28.68
C LYS A 762 21.14 26.41 -27.91
N PHE A 763 21.23 25.54 -26.90
CA PHE A 763 20.11 25.28 -26.00
C PHE A 763 19.70 26.56 -25.25
N ALA A 764 20.65 27.27 -24.65
CA ALA A 764 20.40 28.53 -23.94
C ALA A 764 19.72 29.59 -24.82
N GLN A 765 20.13 29.69 -26.09
CA GLN A 765 19.50 30.57 -27.08
C GLN A 765 18.05 30.15 -27.36
N ARG A 766 17.81 28.87 -27.67
CA ARG A 766 16.47 28.36 -28.00
C ARG A 766 15.48 28.44 -26.85
N ILE A 767 15.90 28.16 -25.61
CA ILE A 767 15.02 28.32 -24.45
C ILE A 767 14.69 29.81 -24.24
N SER A 768 15.62 30.73 -24.51
CA SER A 768 15.38 32.18 -24.43
C SER A 768 14.37 32.66 -25.48
N GLU A 769 14.50 32.17 -26.72
CA GLU A 769 13.52 32.42 -27.79
C GLU A 769 12.13 31.89 -27.40
N ALA A 770 12.08 30.68 -26.85
CA ALA A 770 10.83 30.08 -26.39
C ALA A 770 10.22 30.87 -25.21
N MET A 771 10.99 31.24 -24.18
CA MET A 771 10.50 32.06 -23.06
C MET A 771 9.96 33.41 -23.55
N SER A 772 10.62 34.03 -24.52
CA SER A 772 10.18 35.29 -25.13
C SER A 772 8.85 35.14 -25.87
N LYS A 773 8.66 34.03 -26.58
CA LYS A 773 7.43 33.73 -27.33
C LYS A 773 6.18 33.59 -26.45
N TYR A 774 6.36 33.21 -25.18
CA TYR A 774 5.28 33.04 -24.20
C TYR A 774 5.18 34.19 -23.19
N ASP A 775 5.78 35.35 -23.48
CA ASP A 775 5.75 36.56 -22.64
C ASP A 775 6.31 36.36 -21.21
N ILE A 776 7.22 35.40 -21.03
CA ILE A 776 7.99 35.29 -19.78
C ILE A 776 9.06 36.38 -19.79
N ARG A 777 9.12 37.20 -18.74
CA ARG A 777 10.18 38.20 -18.59
C ARG A 777 11.41 37.52 -18.00
N PHE A 778 12.55 37.60 -18.66
CA PHE A 778 13.80 37.00 -18.17
C PHE A 778 15.02 37.86 -18.52
N ASN A 779 16.12 37.65 -17.81
CA ASN A 779 17.41 38.24 -18.18
C ASN A 779 18.04 37.46 -19.34
N SER A 780 18.42 38.14 -20.42
CA SER A 780 18.90 37.51 -21.66
C SER A 780 20.22 36.75 -21.53
N SER A 781 21.00 36.99 -20.46
CA SER A 781 22.30 36.36 -20.24
C SER A 781 22.25 35.35 -19.08
N PRO A 782 22.13 34.04 -19.35
CA PRO A 782 22.18 33.02 -18.31
C PRO A 782 23.58 32.85 -17.73
N ILE A 783 23.66 32.29 -16.53
CA ILE A 783 24.92 31.77 -15.97
C ILE A 783 25.22 30.43 -16.67
N GLU A 784 26.29 30.38 -17.46
CA GLU A 784 26.75 29.15 -18.11
C GLU A 784 27.95 28.56 -17.35
N LYS A 785 27.85 27.28 -16.93
CA LYS A 785 28.95 26.59 -16.24
C LYS A 785 29.03 25.11 -16.65
N SER A 786 30.23 24.54 -16.59
CA SER A 786 30.43 23.09 -16.70
C SER A 786 30.95 22.54 -15.37
N ILE A 787 30.37 21.43 -14.93
CA ILE A 787 30.76 20.75 -13.70
C ILE A 787 30.93 19.24 -13.92
N ALA A 788 31.72 18.61 -13.05
CA ALA A 788 31.87 17.16 -13.04
C ALA A 788 30.59 16.48 -12.52
N ALA A 789 30.26 15.31 -13.07
CA ALA A 789 29.15 14.46 -12.67
C ALA A 789 29.40 13.75 -11.32
N VAL A 790 29.60 14.54 -10.27
CA VAL A 790 29.89 14.09 -8.91
C VAL A 790 28.86 14.71 -7.95
N PRO A 791 28.21 13.92 -7.07
CA PRO A 791 27.12 14.43 -6.21
C PRO A 791 27.53 15.65 -5.38
N LYS A 792 28.71 15.61 -4.76
CA LYS A 792 29.26 16.71 -3.95
C LYS A 792 29.39 18.00 -4.77
N THR A 793 29.90 17.90 -6.00
CA THR A 793 30.09 19.05 -6.89
C THR A 793 28.76 19.67 -7.29
N ILE A 794 27.75 18.84 -7.59
CA ILE A 794 26.39 19.29 -7.93
C ILE A 794 25.78 20.07 -6.77
N ILE A 795 25.81 19.52 -5.55
CA ILE A 795 25.24 20.15 -4.35
C ILE A 795 25.95 21.46 -4.02
N LEU A 796 27.29 21.50 -4.08
CA LEU A 796 28.06 22.72 -3.84
C LEU A 796 27.73 23.81 -4.86
N HIS A 797 27.62 23.43 -6.14
CA HIS A 797 27.26 24.36 -7.20
C HIS A 797 25.83 24.90 -7.06
N MET A 798 24.87 24.06 -6.64
CA MET A 798 23.52 24.52 -6.31
C MET A 798 23.53 25.56 -5.19
N LYS A 799 24.31 25.33 -4.12
CA LYS A 799 24.47 26.30 -3.02
C LYS A 799 25.06 27.63 -3.51
N GLU A 800 26.04 27.58 -4.41
CA GLU A 800 26.63 28.76 -5.05
C GLU A 800 25.58 29.55 -5.85
N LEU A 801 24.82 28.88 -6.72
CA LEU A 801 23.77 29.52 -7.52
C LEU A 801 22.65 30.11 -6.66
N ARG A 802 22.30 29.44 -5.55
CA ARG A 802 21.32 29.97 -4.59
C ARG A 802 21.80 31.25 -3.91
N LYS A 803 23.09 31.35 -3.56
CA LYS A 803 23.69 32.60 -3.05
C LYS A 803 23.63 33.73 -4.08
N GLN A 804 23.74 33.39 -5.36
CA GLN A 804 23.59 34.33 -6.48
C GLN A 804 22.13 34.69 -6.79
N LYS A 805 21.17 34.28 -5.94
CA LYS A 805 19.71 34.48 -6.14
C LYS A 805 19.20 33.89 -7.46
N CYS A 806 19.88 32.87 -7.99
CA CYS A 806 19.39 32.10 -9.13
C CYS A 806 18.06 31.42 -8.76
N LYS A 807 17.07 31.54 -9.65
CA LYS A 807 15.71 31.00 -9.44
C LYS A 807 15.42 29.79 -10.33
N VAL A 808 16.13 29.65 -11.45
CA VAL A 808 15.92 28.57 -12.43
C VAL A 808 17.26 28.01 -12.86
N ILE A 809 17.42 26.68 -12.81
CA ILE A 809 18.64 25.98 -13.24
C ILE A 809 18.29 24.85 -14.19
N PHE A 810 18.84 24.89 -15.40
CA PHE A 810 18.80 23.79 -16.37
C PHE A 810 20.08 22.97 -16.29
N TYR A 811 20.00 21.72 -15.86
CA TYR A 811 21.12 20.78 -15.86
C TYR A 811 21.07 19.89 -17.10
N ILE A 812 22.10 19.97 -17.94
CA ILE A 812 22.25 19.14 -19.13
C ILE A 812 23.16 17.97 -18.76
N LEU A 813 22.61 16.75 -18.75
CA LEU A 813 23.33 15.54 -18.36
C LEU A 813 23.88 14.81 -19.58
N TYR A 814 25.18 14.57 -19.59
CA TYR A 814 25.87 13.78 -20.60
C TYR A 814 26.68 12.63 -19.97
N LYS A 815 26.32 11.39 -20.30
CA LYS A 815 27.02 10.17 -19.85
C LYS A 815 27.34 10.16 -18.34
N THR A 816 26.39 10.60 -17.52
CA THR A 816 26.55 10.76 -16.07
C THR A 816 26.32 9.48 -15.26
N GLY A 817 25.83 8.42 -15.90
CA GLY A 817 25.41 7.18 -15.24
C GLY A 817 24.09 7.32 -14.45
N ASP A 818 23.54 6.18 -14.03
CA ASP A 818 22.21 6.11 -13.40
C ASP A 818 22.17 6.84 -12.06
N CYS A 819 23.20 6.72 -11.22
CA CYS A 819 23.23 7.34 -9.89
C CYS A 819 23.07 8.87 -9.94
N ILE A 820 23.73 9.55 -10.89
CA ILE A 820 23.61 11.00 -11.05
C ILE A 820 22.26 11.37 -11.65
N TYR A 821 21.79 10.63 -12.66
CA TYR A 821 20.47 10.86 -13.25
C TYR A 821 19.37 10.81 -12.18
N HIS A 822 19.41 9.78 -11.34
CA HIS A 822 18.50 9.56 -10.23
C HIS A 822 18.57 10.68 -9.17
N LEU A 823 19.78 11.07 -8.75
CA LEU A 823 19.97 12.22 -7.86
C LEU A 823 19.37 13.51 -8.44
N MET A 824 19.60 13.77 -9.73
CA MET A 824 19.09 14.97 -10.39
C MET A 824 17.57 14.97 -10.51
N LYS A 825 16.97 13.80 -10.80
CA LYS A 825 15.51 13.66 -10.86
C LYS A 825 14.85 13.87 -9.50
N ALA A 826 15.49 13.40 -8.44
CA ALA A 826 15.08 13.73 -7.10
C ALA A 826 15.15 15.24 -6.82
N LEU A 827 16.29 15.88 -7.10
CA LEU A 827 16.46 17.32 -6.87
C LEU A 827 15.48 18.20 -7.66
N GLU A 828 15.08 17.75 -8.85
CA GLU A 828 14.02 18.36 -9.67
C GLU A 828 12.65 18.24 -9.02
N TYR A 829 12.37 17.14 -8.32
CA TYR A 829 11.09 16.87 -7.69
C TYR A 829 10.91 17.58 -6.33
N TRP A 830 11.96 17.65 -5.51
CA TRP A 830 11.93 18.40 -4.25
C TRP A 830 11.92 19.90 -4.52
N LYS A 831 10.77 20.59 -4.32
CA LYS A 831 10.69 22.05 -4.51
C LYS A 831 11.61 22.76 -3.52
N ASN A 832 12.77 23.18 -3.99
CA ASN A 832 13.87 23.73 -3.20
C ASN A 832 13.65 25.18 -2.77
N ASN A 833 12.61 25.46 -1.96
CA ASN A 833 12.26 26.78 -1.42
C ASN A 833 12.32 27.90 -2.49
N GLY A 834 11.64 27.67 -3.62
CA GLY A 834 11.56 28.64 -4.73
C GLY A 834 12.75 28.63 -5.70
N LEU A 835 13.53 27.53 -5.74
CA LEU A 835 14.50 27.23 -6.79
C LEU A 835 13.95 26.14 -7.71
N VAL A 836 13.79 26.46 -8.99
CA VAL A 836 13.32 25.54 -10.04
C VAL A 836 14.52 24.85 -10.68
N ILE A 837 14.52 23.52 -10.67
CA ILE A 837 15.58 22.69 -11.26
C ILE A 837 14.98 21.87 -12.39
N ARG A 838 15.63 21.85 -13.56
CA ARG A 838 15.19 21.03 -14.70
C ARG A 838 16.35 20.25 -15.28
N THR A 839 16.17 18.94 -15.38
CA THR A 839 17.20 18.02 -15.87
C THR A 839 16.91 17.61 -17.32
N ILE A 840 17.89 17.78 -18.19
CA ILE A 840 17.80 17.55 -19.64
C ILE A 840 18.82 16.47 -20.03
N ASP A 841 18.37 15.38 -20.66
CA ASP A 841 19.28 14.43 -21.29
C ASP A 841 19.86 15.07 -22.57
N PHE A 842 21.19 15.09 -22.67
CA PHE A 842 21.91 15.65 -23.82
C PHE A 842 21.44 15.09 -25.17
N LYS A 843 20.96 13.83 -25.21
CA LYS A 843 20.43 13.20 -26.43
C LYS A 843 19.27 13.98 -27.06
N HIS A 844 18.47 14.70 -26.27
CA HIS A 844 17.39 15.53 -26.79
C HIS A 844 17.89 16.73 -27.59
N LEU A 845 19.11 17.19 -27.33
CA LEU A 845 19.76 18.29 -28.04
C LEU A 845 20.34 17.85 -29.39
N GLU A 846 20.57 16.55 -29.60
CA GLU A 846 21.14 15.97 -30.81
C GLU A 846 20.08 15.68 -31.90
N SER A 847 18.79 15.89 -31.61
CA SER A 847 17.70 15.64 -32.56
C SER A 847 17.82 16.49 -33.82
N LYS A 848 17.53 15.89 -34.99
CA LYS A 848 17.62 16.56 -36.31
C LYS A 848 16.32 17.24 -36.77
N SER A 849 15.20 16.99 -36.10
CA SER A 849 13.88 17.48 -36.53
C SER A 849 13.52 18.79 -35.82
N THR A 850 13.48 19.90 -36.56
CA THR A 850 13.12 21.24 -36.03
C THR A 850 11.75 21.25 -35.35
N SER A 851 10.73 20.63 -35.95
CA SER A 851 9.38 20.60 -35.38
C SER A 851 9.26 19.78 -34.07
N THR A 852 10.15 18.81 -33.86
CA THR A 852 10.22 18.03 -32.62
C THR A 852 10.88 18.85 -31.51
N ILE A 853 11.91 19.61 -31.87
CA ILE A 853 12.65 20.48 -30.96
C ILE A 853 11.76 21.64 -30.49
N ASP A 854 11.03 22.29 -31.39
CA ASP A 854 10.16 23.42 -31.04
C ASP A 854 9.07 23.00 -30.06
N LYS A 855 8.48 21.80 -30.25
CA LYS A 855 7.52 21.21 -29.31
C LYS A 855 8.16 20.92 -27.96
N TYR A 856 9.39 20.40 -27.94
CA TYR A 856 10.12 20.13 -26.71
C TYR A 856 10.36 21.41 -25.90
N PHE A 857 10.83 22.49 -26.53
CA PHE A 857 11.03 23.77 -25.85
C PHE A 857 9.72 24.42 -25.40
N ALA A 858 8.64 24.30 -26.19
CA ALA A 858 7.32 24.78 -25.78
C ALA A 858 6.85 24.07 -24.48
N ASN A 859 6.97 22.74 -24.42
CA ASN A 859 6.64 21.96 -23.24
C ASN A 859 7.53 22.34 -22.04
N LEU A 860 8.83 22.57 -22.26
CA LEU A 860 9.73 23.02 -21.19
C LEU A 860 9.32 24.38 -20.61
N VAL A 861 8.90 25.33 -21.46
CA VAL A 861 8.48 26.67 -21.03
C VAL A 861 7.15 26.63 -20.29
N ASP A 862 6.22 25.77 -20.71
CA ASP A 862 4.94 25.51 -20.03
C ASP A 862 5.18 25.03 -18.59
N ILE A 863 6.02 24.01 -18.44
CA ILE A 863 6.41 23.45 -17.14
C ILE A 863 7.19 24.48 -16.30
N LEU A 864 8.07 25.27 -16.94
CA LEU A 864 8.87 26.30 -16.26
C LEU A 864 7.99 27.36 -15.62
N ASN A 865 7.00 27.88 -16.35
CA ASN A 865 6.15 28.95 -15.86
C ASN A 865 5.38 28.50 -14.60
N THR A 866 4.77 27.32 -14.63
CA THR A 866 4.07 26.77 -13.45
C THR A 866 5.01 26.55 -12.27
N THR A 867 6.20 26.01 -12.50
CA THR A 867 7.14 25.75 -11.39
C THR A 867 7.77 27.00 -10.80
N ALA A 868 7.74 28.11 -11.54
CA ALA A 868 8.08 29.43 -11.06
C ALA A 868 6.88 30.20 -10.48
N ASP A 869 5.82 29.51 -10.03
CA ASP A 869 4.58 30.07 -9.48
C ASP A 869 3.75 30.92 -10.48
N GLY A 870 3.96 30.74 -11.78
CA GLY A 870 3.11 31.23 -12.85
C GLY A 870 1.82 30.42 -13.01
N ILE A 871 0.87 30.94 -13.79
CA ILE A 871 -0.40 30.27 -14.10
C ILE A 871 -0.53 30.19 -15.61
N ASN A 872 -0.49 28.98 -16.16
CA ASN A 872 -0.60 28.81 -17.62
C ASN A 872 -2.06 28.99 -18.05
N GLN A 873 -2.97 28.29 -17.38
CA GLN A 873 -4.36 28.19 -17.80
C GLN A 873 -5.30 27.93 -16.62
N LEU A 874 -6.55 28.37 -16.74
CA LEU A 874 -7.58 28.17 -15.71
C LEU A 874 -8.63 27.18 -16.21
N VAL A 875 -8.83 26.08 -15.50
CA VAL A 875 -9.96 25.16 -15.75
C VAL A 875 -11.21 25.77 -15.11
N SER A 876 -11.98 26.50 -15.90
CA SER A 876 -13.13 27.27 -15.42
C SER A 876 -14.31 26.40 -14.99
N SER A 877 -14.44 25.21 -15.58
CA SER A 877 -15.53 24.28 -15.28
C SER A 877 -15.46 23.69 -13.86
N ILE A 878 -14.28 23.66 -13.22
CA ILE A 878 -14.16 23.26 -11.81
C ILE A 878 -14.89 24.26 -10.93
N TRP A 879 -14.74 25.56 -11.20
CA TRP A 879 -15.44 26.61 -10.45
C TRP A 879 -16.95 26.51 -10.57
N SER A 880 -17.49 26.09 -11.72
CA SER A 880 -18.94 25.89 -11.87
C SER A 880 -19.49 24.75 -11.02
N LEU A 881 -18.69 23.71 -10.74
CA LEU A 881 -19.07 22.58 -9.89
C LEU A 881 -18.78 22.83 -8.41
N THR A 882 -17.71 23.56 -8.11
CA THR A 882 -17.30 23.90 -6.74
C THR A 882 -17.90 25.23 -6.26
N SER A 883 -18.69 25.92 -7.08
CA SER A 883 -19.47 27.08 -6.65
C SER A 883 -20.88 27.08 -7.24
N PRO A 884 -21.87 26.64 -6.46
CA PRO A 884 -23.26 27.06 -6.61
C PRO A 884 -23.68 27.96 -5.44
N SER A 885 -24.09 29.18 -5.76
CA SER A 885 -24.98 30.08 -4.97
C SER A 885 -24.50 30.65 -3.62
N ALA A 886 -23.48 30.12 -2.95
CA ALA A 886 -22.96 30.70 -1.71
C ALA A 886 -21.46 30.98 -1.82
N GLN A 887 -21.05 32.20 -1.48
CA GLN A 887 -19.65 32.67 -1.38
C GLN A 887 -18.77 31.89 -0.36
N HIS A 888 -19.20 30.72 0.11
CA HIS A 888 -18.79 30.11 1.39
C HIS A 888 -18.22 28.69 1.27
N ASP A 889 -18.16 28.06 0.09
CA ASP A 889 -17.59 26.72 -0.07
C ASP A 889 -16.11 26.77 -0.49
N ILE A 890 -15.22 26.20 0.33
CA ILE A 890 -13.77 26.18 0.13
C ILE A 890 -13.31 24.72 0.11
N PHE A 891 -12.89 24.27 -1.06
CA PHE A 891 -12.47 22.89 -1.29
C PHE A 891 -10.95 22.72 -1.11
N MET A 892 -10.55 21.57 -0.59
CA MET A 892 -9.18 21.08 -0.68
C MET A 892 -9.18 19.67 -1.29
N PHE A 893 -8.29 19.46 -2.25
CA PHE A 893 -8.12 18.17 -2.93
C PHE A 893 -6.82 17.53 -2.45
N PHE A 894 -6.86 16.30 -1.97
CA PHE A 894 -5.62 15.61 -1.59
C PHE A 894 -5.58 14.15 -2.04
N GLY A 895 -4.36 13.68 -2.29
CA GLY A 895 -4.06 12.38 -2.85
C GLY A 895 -3.14 11.58 -1.94
N ILE A 896 -3.46 10.31 -1.76
CA ILE A 896 -2.63 9.33 -1.04
C ILE A 896 -2.28 8.22 -2.04
N ALA A 897 -0.99 7.94 -2.23
CA ALA A 897 -0.51 6.85 -3.08
C ALA A 897 0.46 5.95 -2.30
N CYS A 898 0.29 4.63 -2.43
CA CYS A 898 1.13 3.63 -1.80
C CYS A 898 1.71 2.68 -2.86
N THR A 899 3.00 2.35 -2.80
CA THR A 899 3.59 1.27 -3.61
C THR A 899 4.49 0.36 -2.79
N HIS A 900 4.53 -0.91 -3.18
CA HIS A 900 5.54 -1.86 -2.71
C HIS A 900 6.81 -1.73 -3.54
N ILE A 901 7.97 -1.69 -2.87
CA ILE A 901 9.27 -1.65 -3.53
C ILE A 901 9.47 -2.97 -4.28
N THR A 902 9.66 -2.90 -5.59
CA THR A 902 9.61 -4.04 -6.53
C THR A 902 10.75 -5.08 -6.37
N TYR A 903 11.71 -4.85 -5.48
CA TYR A 903 12.98 -5.59 -5.46
C TYR A 903 13.13 -6.58 -4.31
N SER A 904 12.25 -6.54 -3.32
CA SER A 904 12.27 -7.46 -2.19
C SER A 904 10.92 -7.42 -1.46
N TYR A 905 10.23 -8.55 -1.39
CA TYR A 905 9.03 -8.75 -0.55
C TYR A 905 9.27 -8.46 0.94
N GLU A 906 10.50 -8.14 1.33
CA GLU A 906 10.92 -7.81 2.70
C GLU A 906 10.95 -6.32 2.99
N GLN A 907 10.92 -5.43 1.98
CA GLN A 907 10.90 -3.99 2.24
C GLN A 907 9.47 -3.44 2.41
N PRO A 908 9.27 -2.51 3.36
CA PRO A 908 7.97 -1.89 3.61
C PRO A 908 7.51 -1.04 2.43
N PRO A 909 6.19 -0.91 2.21
CA PRO A 909 5.67 -0.02 1.18
C PRO A 909 5.99 1.44 1.48
N ILE A 910 6.19 2.23 0.43
CA ILE A 910 6.35 3.68 0.51
C ILE A 910 4.98 4.31 0.26
N THR A 911 4.57 5.19 1.17
CA THR A 911 3.33 5.96 1.05
C THR A 911 3.66 7.44 0.90
N THR A 912 3.01 8.10 -0.06
CA THR A 912 3.12 9.54 -0.29
C THR A 912 1.75 10.19 -0.17
N ILE A 913 1.69 11.32 0.54
CA ILE A 913 0.51 12.17 0.68
C ILE A 913 0.81 13.54 0.09
N ILE A 914 -0.15 14.11 -0.65
CA ILE A 914 -0.05 15.46 -1.20
C ILE A 914 -1.40 16.18 -1.12
N GLY A 915 -1.40 17.46 -0.77
CA GLY A 915 -2.61 18.30 -0.75
C GLY A 915 -2.53 19.46 -1.73
N SER A 916 -3.66 19.93 -2.23
CA SER A 916 -3.73 21.20 -2.93
C SER A 916 -3.48 22.33 -1.94
N LYS A 917 -2.70 23.34 -2.33
CA LYS A 917 -2.52 24.59 -1.58
C LYS A 917 -3.65 25.56 -1.83
N ASP A 918 -4.21 25.54 -3.03
CA ASP A 918 -5.28 26.42 -3.46
C ASP A 918 -6.61 25.67 -3.52
N SER A 919 -7.71 26.43 -3.48
CA SER A 919 -9.07 25.87 -3.54
C SER A 919 -9.47 25.34 -4.92
N THR A 920 -8.62 25.52 -5.94
CA THR A 920 -8.90 25.15 -7.33
C THR A 920 -8.17 23.88 -7.78
N GLY A 921 -7.34 23.29 -6.91
CA GLY A 921 -6.66 22.03 -7.18
C GLY A 921 -5.57 22.13 -8.26
N ARG A 922 -4.87 23.27 -8.32
CA ARG A 922 -3.84 23.56 -9.34
C ARG A 922 -2.43 23.52 -8.75
N ILE A 923 -2.27 24.02 -7.54
CA ILE A 923 -0.97 24.11 -6.87
C ILE A 923 -1.00 23.09 -5.75
N TYR A 924 0.01 22.23 -5.68
CA TYR A 924 0.12 21.19 -4.66
C TYR A 924 1.32 21.43 -3.73
N THR A 925 1.18 20.93 -2.50
CA THR A 925 2.22 20.89 -1.46
C THR A 925 3.43 20.09 -1.90
N ASN A 926 4.50 20.16 -1.12
CA ASN A 926 5.53 19.15 -1.25
C ASN A 926 4.95 17.79 -0.81
N PRO A 927 5.31 16.70 -1.49
CA PRO A 927 4.87 15.37 -1.13
C PRO A 927 5.46 15.01 0.24
N ILE A 928 4.59 14.57 1.14
CA ILE A 928 4.99 14.03 2.43
C ILE A 928 5.13 12.52 2.27
N GLN A 929 6.31 11.98 2.55
CA GLN A 929 6.64 10.58 2.31
C GLN A 929 6.88 9.86 3.61
N PHE A 930 6.39 8.62 3.66
CA PHE A 930 6.54 7.74 4.80
C PHE A 930 6.84 6.31 4.35
N SER A 931 7.83 5.69 4.99
CA SER A 931 8.15 4.27 4.84
C SER A 931 8.34 3.69 6.25
N PRO A 932 7.43 2.83 6.73
CA PRO A 932 7.56 2.25 8.05
C PRO A 932 8.72 1.26 8.04
N GLN A 933 9.77 1.44 8.85
CA GLN A 933 10.94 0.53 8.87
C GLN A 933 10.61 -0.93 9.28
N GLU A 934 9.37 -1.21 9.70
CA GLU A 934 8.88 -2.50 10.16
C GLU A 934 7.58 -2.89 9.43
N LYS A 935 7.24 -4.19 9.42
CA LYS A 935 6.12 -4.81 8.69
C LYS A 935 4.70 -4.35 9.10
N VAL A 936 4.54 -3.27 9.85
CA VAL A 936 3.25 -2.92 10.46
C VAL A 936 2.62 -1.73 9.73
N SER A 937 1.58 -2.04 8.95
CA SER A 937 0.65 -1.08 8.32
C SER A 937 0.00 -0.10 9.32
N LEU A 938 -0.06 -0.45 10.61
CA LEU A 938 -0.62 0.39 11.69
C LEU A 938 0.17 1.70 11.91
N LYS A 939 1.49 1.71 11.69
CA LYS A 939 2.30 2.92 11.93
C LYS A 939 1.93 4.07 10.97
N PHE A 940 1.55 3.73 9.74
CA PHE A 940 1.04 4.72 8.78
C PHE A 940 -0.28 5.34 9.25
N ILE A 941 -1.21 4.51 9.75
CA ILE A 941 -2.51 4.96 10.25
C ILE A 941 -2.31 5.90 11.45
N ASN A 942 -1.41 5.52 12.37
CA ASN A 942 -1.10 6.33 13.55
C ASN A 942 -0.47 7.68 13.22
N GLU A 943 0.31 7.81 12.15
CA GLU A 943 0.91 9.10 11.76
C GLU A 943 0.10 9.89 10.73
N LEU A 944 -0.93 9.28 10.12
CA LEU A 944 -1.74 9.92 9.07
C LEU A 944 -2.36 11.23 9.53
N HIS A 945 -2.84 11.29 10.78
CA HIS A 945 -3.42 12.51 11.33
C HIS A 945 -2.41 13.67 11.36
N ILE A 946 -1.14 13.41 11.68
CA ILE A 946 -0.05 14.40 11.71
C ILE A 946 0.16 15.02 10.31
N TYR A 947 0.20 14.18 9.29
CA TYR A 947 0.43 14.62 7.92
C TYR A 947 -0.76 15.42 7.37
N VAL A 948 -1.99 14.98 7.64
CA VAL A 948 -3.20 15.72 7.27
C VAL A 948 -3.22 17.08 7.97
N ARG A 949 -2.84 17.14 9.25
CA ARG A 949 -2.70 18.38 10.02
C ARG A 949 -1.71 19.34 9.36
N GLN A 950 -0.55 18.85 8.92
CA GLN A 950 0.43 19.66 8.19
C GLN A 950 -0.16 20.24 6.89
N LEU A 951 -0.86 19.42 6.10
CA LEU A 951 -1.46 19.86 4.84
C LEU A 951 -2.54 20.94 5.06
N LEU A 952 -3.38 20.78 6.08
CA LEU A 952 -4.40 21.76 6.47
C LEU A 952 -3.76 23.09 6.92
N CYS A 953 -2.66 23.04 7.69
CA CYS A 953 -1.89 24.23 8.06
C CYS A 953 -1.29 24.92 6.82
N GLU A 954 -0.71 24.16 5.88
CA GLU A 954 -0.19 24.72 4.63
C GLU A 954 -1.28 25.39 3.78
N PHE A 955 -2.47 24.78 3.72
CA PHE A 955 -3.64 25.38 3.06
C PHE A 955 -4.07 26.68 3.73
N SER A 956 -4.19 26.67 5.07
CA SER A 956 -4.58 27.86 5.85
C SER A 956 -3.58 29.00 5.69
N ASN A 957 -2.28 28.70 5.71
CA ASN A 957 -1.22 29.69 5.49
C ASN A 957 -1.28 30.31 4.09
N TYR A 958 -1.74 29.56 3.08
CA TYR A 958 -1.86 30.05 1.71
C TYR A 958 -3.13 30.86 1.47
N ASN A 959 -4.29 30.41 2.00
CA ASN A 959 -5.59 31.02 1.73
C ASN A 959 -6.08 31.96 2.83
N SER A 960 -5.38 32.04 3.97
CA SER A 960 -5.83 32.71 5.21
C SER A 960 -7.15 32.16 5.76
N CYS A 961 -7.57 30.96 5.35
CA CYS A 961 -8.77 30.27 5.79
C CYS A 961 -8.63 28.75 5.64
N LEU A 962 -9.37 28.01 6.45
CA LEU A 962 -9.43 26.56 6.40
C LEU A 962 -10.48 26.07 5.39
N PRO A 963 -10.26 24.92 4.72
CA PRO A 963 -11.24 24.35 3.79
C PRO A 963 -12.44 23.76 4.55
N ASN A 964 -13.65 23.97 4.07
CA ASN A 964 -14.84 23.33 4.66
C ASN A 964 -15.29 22.06 3.93
N LYS A 965 -14.64 21.72 2.81
CA LYS A 965 -14.88 20.52 2.01
C LYS A 965 -13.56 19.87 1.59
N LEU A 966 -13.40 18.58 1.87
CA LEU A 966 -12.23 17.76 1.57
C LEU A 966 -12.60 16.68 0.55
N VAL A 967 -11.90 16.65 -0.59
CA VAL A 967 -12.06 15.59 -1.60
C VAL A 967 -10.76 14.79 -1.69
N LEU A 968 -10.85 13.51 -1.32
CA LEU A 968 -9.73 12.61 -1.15
C LEU A 968 -9.71 11.58 -2.25
N TYR A 969 -8.53 11.37 -2.81
CA TYR A 969 -8.26 10.25 -3.70
C TYR A 969 -7.21 9.33 -3.08
N ARG A 970 -7.48 8.02 -3.03
CA ARG A 970 -6.59 7.00 -2.47
C ARG A 970 -6.22 5.96 -3.53
N ALA A 971 -4.95 5.84 -3.88
CA ALA A 971 -4.43 4.88 -4.86
C ALA A 971 -3.45 3.89 -4.22
N GLY A 972 -3.33 2.67 -4.78
CA GLY A 972 -2.50 1.60 -4.22
C GLY A 972 -3.24 0.85 -3.10
N VAL A 973 -4.42 0.32 -3.45
CA VAL A 973 -5.32 -0.41 -2.56
C VAL A 973 -5.59 -1.77 -3.19
N ASP A 974 -5.39 -2.84 -2.42
CA ASP A 974 -5.71 -4.20 -2.86
C ASP A 974 -7.23 -4.42 -2.91
N ASP A 975 -7.66 -5.32 -3.80
CA ASP A 975 -9.07 -5.70 -3.88
C ASP A 975 -9.56 -6.33 -2.56
N GLY A 976 -10.75 -5.92 -2.10
CA GLY A 976 -11.32 -6.35 -0.81
C GLY A 976 -10.79 -5.61 0.42
N SER A 977 -9.87 -4.66 0.28
CA SER A 977 -9.34 -3.87 1.42
C SER A 977 -10.08 -2.55 1.68
N SER A 978 -11.09 -2.21 0.88
CA SER A 978 -11.81 -0.94 0.94
C SER A 978 -12.44 -0.67 2.32
N GLU A 979 -13.06 -1.68 2.94
CA GLU A 979 -13.67 -1.57 4.27
C GLU A 979 -12.64 -1.29 5.36
N LYS A 980 -11.49 -1.98 5.32
CA LYS A 980 -10.39 -1.75 6.26
C LYS A 980 -9.81 -0.33 6.14
N ILE A 981 -9.70 0.17 4.92
CA ILE A 981 -9.21 1.54 4.68
C ILE A 981 -10.21 2.55 5.22
N LEU A 982 -11.50 2.34 4.99
CA LEU A 982 -12.53 3.22 5.51
C LEU A 982 -12.52 3.26 7.04
N ASN A 983 -12.39 2.10 7.69
CA ASN A 983 -12.40 1.98 9.15
C ASN A 983 -11.13 2.54 9.80
N ASN A 984 -10.00 2.61 9.08
CA ASN A 984 -8.72 3.03 9.67
C ASN A 984 -8.27 4.42 9.24
N GLU A 985 -8.34 4.76 7.94
CA GLU A 985 -7.80 6.02 7.42
C GLU A 985 -8.78 7.19 7.64
N LEU A 986 -10.11 6.97 7.49
CA LEU A 986 -11.10 8.04 7.65
C LEU A 986 -11.16 8.60 9.09
N PRO A 987 -11.13 7.79 10.17
CA PRO A 987 -11.05 8.32 11.53
C PRO A 987 -9.80 9.16 11.78
N ALA A 988 -8.62 8.72 11.32
CA ALA A 988 -7.38 9.49 11.46
C ALA A 988 -7.43 10.85 10.74
N ILE A 989 -8.08 10.92 9.57
CA ILE A 989 -8.33 12.19 8.88
C ILE A 989 -9.28 13.09 9.68
N ARG A 990 -10.35 12.52 10.24
CA ARG A 990 -11.30 13.27 11.08
C ARG A 990 -10.67 13.78 12.37
N GLN A 991 -9.81 12.98 13.01
CA GLN A 991 -9.04 13.39 14.18
C GLN A 991 -8.19 14.62 13.88
N ALA A 992 -7.44 14.61 12.76
CA ALA A 992 -6.67 15.79 12.34
C ALA A 992 -7.55 17.04 12.10
N CYS A 993 -8.78 16.84 11.60
CA CYS A 993 -9.75 17.92 11.46
C CYS A 993 -10.28 18.40 12.82
N GLN A 994 -10.55 17.51 13.78
CA GLN A 994 -10.99 17.90 15.12
C GLN A 994 -9.94 18.75 15.84
N GLU A 995 -8.66 18.39 15.73
CA GLU A 995 -7.55 19.14 16.33
C GLU A 995 -7.41 20.57 15.76
N ILE A 996 -7.62 20.76 14.45
CA ILE A 996 -7.46 22.07 13.80
C ILE A 996 -8.72 22.94 13.87
N TYR A 997 -9.91 22.33 13.70
CA TYR A 997 -11.18 23.06 13.59
C TYR A 997 -11.94 23.16 14.92
N GLY A 998 -11.59 22.34 15.92
CA GLY A 998 -12.36 22.15 17.14
C GLY A 998 -13.67 21.38 16.90
N HIS A 999 -14.55 21.33 17.92
CA HIS A 999 -15.73 20.46 17.92
C HIS A 999 -16.91 20.93 17.04
N ASN A 1000 -17.02 22.22 16.71
CA ASN A 1000 -18.28 22.78 16.16
C ASN A 1000 -18.29 23.04 14.65
N SER A 1001 -17.20 22.76 13.90
CA SER A 1001 -17.08 23.16 12.48
C SER A 1001 -16.25 22.19 11.62
N LEU A 1002 -16.46 20.88 11.75
CA LEU A 1002 -15.70 19.90 10.96
C LEU A 1002 -15.99 20.01 9.45
N PRO A 1003 -14.97 19.84 8.58
CA PRO A 1003 -15.16 19.87 7.15
C PRO A 1003 -15.88 18.60 6.66
N LYS A 1004 -16.64 18.76 5.58
CA LYS A 1004 -17.27 17.64 4.87
C LYS A 1004 -16.25 16.89 4.02
N ILE A 1005 -16.26 15.57 4.02
CA ILE A 1005 -15.34 14.66 3.35
C ILE A 1005 -16.03 13.85 2.23
N CYS A 1006 -15.37 13.76 1.08
CA CYS A 1006 -15.64 12.75 0.04
C CYS A 1006 -14.38 11.90 -0.19
N PHE A 1007 -14.49 10.58 0.02
CA PHE A 1007 -13.38 9.62 -0.04
C PHE A 1007 -13.54 8.70 -1.25
N ILE A 1008 -12.59 8.75 -2.18
CA ILE A 1008 -12.63 8.03 -3.45
C ILE A 1008 -11.37 7.17 -3.60
N VAL A 1009 -11.53 5.85 -3.75
CA VAL A 1009 -10.45 4.93 -4.10
C VAL A 1009 -10.24 4.92 -5.62
N VAL A 1010 -8.98 4.92 -6.04
CA VAL A 1010 -8.55 4.94 -7.44
C VAL A 1010 -7.75 3.67 -7.74
N LYS A 1011 -8.23 2.87 -8.70
CA LYS A 1011 -7.57 1.65 -9.16
C LYS A 1011 -7.28 1.77 -10.66
N ASN A 1012 -5.99 1.83 -11.00
CA ASN A 1012 -5.51 1.85 -12.39
C ASN A 1012 -4.87 0.52 -12.82
N ASN A 1013 -4.69 -0.44 -11.90
CA ASN A 1013 -4.13 -1.76 -12.17
C ASN A 1013 -5.23 -2.82 -12.20
N HIS A 1014 -5.97 -2.90 -13.30
CA HIS A 1014 -6.98 -3.93 -13.54
C HIS A 1014 -6.83 -4.54 -14.95
N ASN A 1015 -7.71 -5.47 -15.33
CA ASN A 1015 -7.66 -6.12 -16.65
C ASN A 1015 -8.89 -5.83 -17.52
N THR A 1016 -9.75 -4.91 -17.11
CA THR A 1016 -10.91 -4.44 -17.89
C THR A 1016 -10.47 -3.39 -18.94
N TYR A 1017 -10.79 -3.66 -20.20
CA TYR A 1017 -10.55 -2.80 -21.36
C TYR A 1017 -11.86 -2.49 -22.07
N PHE A 1018 -11.90 -1.35 -22.75
CA PHE A 1018 -13.08 -0.90 -23.48
C PHE A 1018 -12.75 -0.50 -24.91
N PHE A 1019 -13.69 -0.75 -25.80
CA PHE A 1019 -13.57 -0.57 -27.24
C PHE A 1019 -14.82 0.12 -27.79
N THR A 1020 -14.65 0.94 -28.82
CA THR A 1020 -15.75 1.40 -29.68
C THR A 1020 -15.65 0.69 -31.03
N PHE A 1021 -16.79 0.39 -31.65
CA PHE A 1021 -16.81 -0.22 -32.99
C PHE A 1021 -17.21 0.80 -34.04
N ASN A 1022 -16.32 1.04 -35.00
CA ASN A 1022 -16.69 1.79 -36.19
C ASN A 1022 -17.33 0.82 -37.20
N LYS A 1023 -18.65 0.98 -37.42
CA LYS A 1023 -19.43 0.17 -38.36
C LYS A 1023 -18.95 0.28 -39.81
N GLN A 1024 -18.33 1.40 -40.19
CA GLN A 1024 -17.86 1.64 -41.57
C GLN A 1024 -16.53 0.93 -41.86
N SER A 1025 -15.59 0.93 -40.91
CA SER A 1025 -14.27 0.31 -41.09
C SER A 1025 -14.19 -1.12 -40.53
N ASN A 1026 -15.22 -1.59 -39.82
CA ASN A 1026 -15.24 -2.85 -39.09
C ASN A 1026 -14.00 -3.05 -38.19
N GLN A 1027 -13.54 -1.96 -37.58
CA GLN A 1027 -12.36 -1.92 -36.71
C GLN A 1027 -12.75 -1.43 -35.32
N ALA A 1028 -12.18 -2.09 -34.32
CA ALA A 1028 -12.26 -1.63 -32.94
C ALA A 1028 -11.30 -0.44 -32.75
N ASN A 1029 -11.82 0.62 -32.15
CA ASN A 1029 -11.12 1.85 -31.79
C ASN A 1029 -11.10 2.01 -30.27
N SER A 1030 -10.25 2.91 -29.79
CA SER A 1030 -10.24 3.27 -28.37
C SER A 1030 -11.52 4.04 -28.00
N VAL A 1031 -11.88 3.99 -26.73
CA VAL A 1031 -12.92 4.86 -26.18
C VAL A 1031 -12.45 6.32 -26.19
N GLN A 1032 -13.40 7.25 -26.31
CA GLN A 1032 -13.08 8.68 -26.32
C GLN A 1032 -12.75 9.18 -24.90
N PRO A 1033 -11.94 10.22 -24.74
CA PRO A 1033 -11.81 10.91 -23.45
C PRO A 1033 -13.17 11.41 -22.95
N GLY A 1034 -13.37 11.37 -21.64
CA GLY A 1034 -14.64 11.67 -20.99
C GLY A 1034 -15.62 10.48 -20.97
N THR A 1035 -15.28 9.33 -21.57
CA THR A 1035 -16.16 8.15 -21.51
C THR A 1035 -16.22 7.61 -20.09
N VAL A 1036 -17.44 7.52 -19.55
CA VAL A 1036 -17.79 6.96 -18.24
C VAL A 1036 -18.64 5.71 -18.42
N ILE A 1037 -18.30 4.68 -17.65
CA ILE A 1037 -19.09 3.44 -17.53
C ILE A 1037 -19.37 3.19 -16.05
N ASP A 1038 -20.64 3.29 -15.66
CA ASP A 1038 -21.11 3.17 -14.28
C ASP A 1038 -22.27 2.16 -14.13
N THR A 1039 -22.43 1.26 -15.12
CA THR A 1039 -23.51 0.26 -15.17
C THR A 1039 -23.00 -1.12 -15.59
N ASP A 1040 -23.79 -2.16 -15.32
CA ASP A 1040 -23.66 -3.56 -15.75
C ASP A 1040 -22.45 -4.35 -15.24
N ILE A 1041 -21.22 -3.84 -15.37
CA ILE A 1041 -19.96 -4.51 -14.96
C ILE A 1041 -19.39 -3.97 -13.64
N VAL A 1042 -20.06 -3.00 -13.03
CA VAL A 1042 -19.76 -2.49 -11.70
C VAL A 1042 -20.46 -3.35 -10.64
N LEU A 1043 -19.89 -3.39 -9.43
CA LEU A 1043 -20.47 -4.13 -8.30
C LEU A 1043 -21.84 -3.53 -7.94
N GLN A 1044 -22.82 -4.38 -7.65
CA GLN A 1044 -24.19 -3.98 -7.31
C GLN A 1044 -24.28 -3.17 -5.98
N ASN A 1045 -23.29 -3.33 -5.10
CA ASN A 1045 -23.24 -2.68 -3.79
C ASN A 1045 -22.15 -1.60 -3.80
N GLY A 1046 -22.56 -0.33 -3.88
CA GLY A 1046 -21.67 0.83 -3.82
C GLY A 1046 -21.64 1.67 -5.10
N PHE A 1047 -20.99 2.83 -5.02
CA PHE A 1047 -20.84 3.71 -6.17
C PHE A 1047 -19.47 3.51 -6.83
N HIS A 1048 -19.49 2.86 -7.98
CA HIS A 1048 -18.30 2.53 -8.77
C HIS A 1048 -18.45 3.04 -10.19
N PHE A 1049 -17.36 3.49 -10.81
CA PHE A 1049 -17.35 3.87 -12.22
C PHE A 1049 -15.96 3.74 -12.84
N TYR A 1050 -15.93 3.47 -14.15
CA TYR A 1050 -14.75 3.62 -14.98
C TYR A 1050 -14.78 4.98 -15.67
N LEU A 1051 -13.65 5.67 -15.73
CA LEU A 1051 -13.50 6.93 -16.46
C LEU A 1051 -12.24 6.91 -17.33
N ASN A 1052 -12.43 7.16 -18.62
CA ASN A 1052 -11.34 7.36 -19.56
C ASN A 1052 -11.03 8.85 -19.70
N SER A 1053 -9.97 9.37 -19.08
CA SER A 1053 -9.69 10.81 -19.11
C SER A 1053 -8.83 11.28 -20.27
N ASN A 1054 -7.99 10.42 -20.86
CA ASN A 1054 -6.99 10.84 -21.86
C ASN A 1054 -7.12 10.12 -23.21
N THR A 1055 -6.45 10.67 -24.24
CA THR A 1055 -6.30 9.97 -25.52
C THR A 1055 -5.02 9.16 -25.54
N THR A 1056 -5.13 7.87 -25.85
CA THR A 1056 -3.97 7.01 -26.11
C THR A 1056 -3.99 6.49 -27.54
N LYS A 1057 -2.81 6.37 -28.16
CA LYS A 1057 -2.65 5.67 -29.46
C LYS A 1057 -2.80 4.16 -29.31
N SER A 1058 -2.51 3.64 -28.12
CA SER A 1058 -2.75 2.26 -27.70
C SER A 1058 -4.17 2.08 -27.17
N THR A 1059 -4.57 0.83 -26.95
CA THR A 1059 -5.85 0.53 -26.28
C THR A 1059 -5.95 1.22 -24.93
N SER A 1060 -6.96 2.07 -24.76
CA SER A 1060 -7.22 2.76 -23.50
C SER A 1060 -7.64 1.77 -22.42
N GLN A 1061 -7.06 1.95 -21.24
CA GLN A 1061 -7.50 1.32 -20.00
C GLN A 1061 -8.06 2.41 -19.10
N PRO A 1062 -9.39 2.64 -19.13
CA PRO A 1062 -10.05 3.62 -18.27
C PRO A 1062 -9.79 3.30 -16.80
N THR A 1063 -9.59 4.31 -15.97
CA THR A 1063 -9.32 4.13 -14.54
C THR A 1063 -10.61 3.80 -13.80
N PHE A 1064 -10.54 2.87 -12.85
CA PHE A 1064 -11.65 2.51 -11.97
C PHE A 1064 -11.67 3.36 -10.70
N TYR A 1065 -12.85 3.83 -10.31
CA TYR A 1065 -13.09 4.64 -9.13
C TYR A 1065 -14.18 4.00 -8.27
N GLU A 1066 -13.95 3.96 -6.96
CA GLU A 1066 -14.86 3.45 -5.95
C GLU A 1066 -15.06 4.52 -4.88
N VAL A 1067 -16.30 4.99 -4.69
CA VAL A 1067 -16.62 6.02 -3.71
C VAL A 1067 -17.02 5.35 -2.40
N LEU A 1068 -16.16 5.48 -1.39
CA LEU A 1068 -16.35 4.85 -0.08
C LEU A 1068 -17.18 5.71 0.88
N TYR A 1069 -17.04 7.03 0.79
CA TYR A 1069 -17.69 7.96 1.72
C TYR A 1069 -17.96 9.31 1.03
N ASN A 1070 -19.12 9.93 1.32
CA ASN A 1070 -19.53 11.21 0.72
C ASN A 1070 -20.57 11.91 1.60
N ASP A 1071 -20.15 12.80 2.49
CA ASP A 1071 -21.04 13.68 3.27
C ASP A 1071 -21.18 15.10 2.68
N ILE A 1072 -20.38 15.40 1.63
CA ILE A 1072 -20.49 16.64 0.85
C ILE A 1072 -21.87 16.72 0.20
N GLY A 1073 -22.46 15.56 -0.12
CA GLY A 1073 -23.75 15.46 -0.81
C GLY A 1073 -23.60 15.51 -2.33
N PHE A 1074 -22.43 15.17 -2.87
CA PHE A 1074 -22.23 15.11 -4.31
C PHE A 1074 -23.10 14.04 -4.95
N THR A 1075 -23.66 14.33 -6.12
CA THR A 1075 -24.28 13.33 -6.97
C THR A 1075 -23.23 12.52 -7.72
N SER A 1076 -23.65 11.40 -8.33
CA SER A 1076 -22.78 10.59 -9.20
C SER A 1076 -22.15 11.44 -10.32
N ASN A 1077 -22.93 12.34 -10.92
CA ASN A 1077 -22.44 13.20 -11.99
C ASN A 1077 -21.44 14.24 -11.48
N ASP A 1078 -21.66 14.81 -10.30
CA ASP A 1078 -20.73 15.77 -9.72
C ASP A 1078 -19.35 15.14 -9.50
N ILE A 1079 -19.32 13.93 -8.90
CA ILE A 1079 -18.07 13.20 -8.68
C ILE A 1079 -17.40 12.84 -10.01
N GLN A 1080 -18.12 12.21 -10.94
CA GLN A 1080 -17.57 11.81 -12.24
C GLN A 1080 -17.00 13.00 -13.02
N GLN A 1081 -17.73 14.11 -13.05
CA GLN A 1081 -17.33 15.33 -13.76
C GLN A 1081 -16.16 16.04 -13.07
N LEU A 1082 -16.17 16.14 -11.73
CA LEU A 1082 -15.07 16.68 -10.94
C LEU A 1082 -13.78 15.86 -11.12
N THR A 1083 -13.88 14.53 -11.00
CA THR A 1083 -12.76 13.61 -11.24
C THR A 1083 -12.20 13.81 -12.65
N TYR A 1084 -13.06 13.91 -13.67
CA TYR A 1084 -12.61 14.18 -15.05
C TYR A 1084 -11.90 15.53 -15.16
N TYR A 1085 -12.41 16.60 -14.55
CA TYR A 1085 -11.77 17.91 -14.61
C TYR A 1085 -10.42 17.97 -13.87
N LEU A 1086 -10.27 17.28 -12.74
CA LEU A 1086 -8.99 17.19 -12.03
C LEU A 1086 -7.91 16.43 -12.82
N CYS A 1087 -8.28 15.58 -13.79
CA CYS A 1087 -7.30 15.02 -14.73
C CYS A 1087 -6.73 16.07 -15.71
N HIS A 1088 -7.36 17.25 -15.78
CA HIS A 1088 -6.90 18.38 -16.59
C HIS A 1088 -6.25 19.47 -15.73
N THR A 1089 -5.98 19.25 -14.43
CA THR A 1089 -5.28 20.26 -13.62
C THR A 1089 -3.80 19.95 -13.43
N ASP A 1090 -3.30 18.86 -14.01
CA ASP A 1090 -1.87 18.60 -14.03
C ASP A 1090 -1.15 19.61 -14.93
N VAL A 1091 -0.17 20.28 -14.32
CA VAL A 1091 0.66 21.33 -14.89
C VAL A 1091 2.12 20.91 -15.10
N GLU A 1092 2.50 19.70 -14.67
CA GLU A 1092 3.84 19.13 -14.91
C GLU A 1092 3.90 18.28 -16.17
N ASP A 1093 2.76 17.73 -16.61
CA ASP A 1093 2.65 16.94 -17.83
C ASP A 1093 1.88 17.71 -18.92
N THR A 1094 2.39 17.66 -20.16
CA THR A 1094 1.79 18.35 -21.31
C THR A 1094 0.71 17.54 -22.03
N ASP A 1095 0.31 16.42 -21.46
CA ASP A 1095 -0.83 15.60 -21.90
C ASP A 1095 -1.79 15.44 -20.71
N ILE A 1096 -3.07 15.18 -20.99
CA ILE A 1096 -4.07 14.94 -19.93
C ILE A 1096 -3.73 13.62 -19.22
N THR A 1097 -3.76 13.62 -17.89
CA THR A 1097 -3.40 12.45 -17.08
C THR A 1097 -4.53 11.42 -17.04
N PRO A 1098 -4.21 10.11 -16.91
CA PRO A 1098 -5.21 9.03 -16.76
C PRO A 1098 -5.90 9.02 -15.38
N VAL A 1099 -5.33 9.73 -14.40
CA VAL A 1099 -5.79 9.83 -13.01
C VAL A 1099 -5.81 11.31 -12.59
N PRO A 1100 -6.58 11.71 -11.57
CA PRO A 1100 -6.62 13.09 -11.10
C PRO A 1100 -5.25 13.59 -10.67
N ALA A 1101 -4.97 14.88 -10.88
CA ALA A 1101 -3.73 15.54 -10.46
C ALA A 1101 -3.25 15.18 -9.03
N PRO A 1102 -4.09 15.15 -7.96
CA PRO A 1102 -3.62 14.78 -6.62
C PRO A 1102 -3.00 13.38 -6.57
N ILE A 1103 -3.58 12.39 -7.26
CA ILE A 1103 -3.02 11.03 -7.33
C ILE A 1103 -1.80 10.98 -8.23
N HIS A 1104 -1.81 11.72 -9.33
CA HIS A 1104 -0.66 11.77 -10.23
C HIS A 1104 0.59 12.27 -9.48
N TYR A 1105 0.47 13.36 -8.72
CA TYR A 1105 1.58 13.88 -7.93
C TYR A 1105 1.97 12.95 -6.77
N ALA A 1106 1.01 12.37 -6.05
CA ALA A 1106 1.33 11.41 -5.00
C ALA A 1106 2.11 10.20 -5.55
N THR A 1107 1.70 9.66 -6.70
CA THR A 1107 2.36 8.51 -7.35
C THR A 1107 3.78 8.86 -7.82
N ARG A 1108 3.99 10.05 -8.38
CA ARG A 1108 5.35 10.52 -8.73
C ARG A 1108 6.26 10.61 -7.52
N GLY A 1109 5.72 11.02 -6.37
CA GLY A 1109 6.48 11.06 -5.14
C GLY A 1109 7.03 9.71 -4.77
N VAL A 1110 6.17 8.70 -4.78
CA VAL A 1110 6.60 7.33 -4.47
C VAL A 1110 7.76 6.87 -5.37
N ILE A 1111 7.68 7.13 -6.68
CA ILE A 1111 8.72 6.78 -7.66
C ILE A 1111 10.06 7.48 -7.37
N CYS A 1112 10.02 8.76 -6.97
CA CYS A 1112 11.23 9.50 -6.62
C CYS A 1112 11.94 8.96 -5.38
N ASP A 1113 11.20 8.36 -4.43
CA ASP A 1113 11.80 7.74 -3.25
C ASP A 1113 12.26 6.30 -3.51
N ASP A 1114 11.57 5.50 -4.32
CA ASP A 1114 12.06 4.19 -4.81
C ASP A 1114 13.46 4.29 -5.44
N VAL A 1115 13.68 5.39 -6.16
CA VAL A 1115 14.96 5.74 -6.77
C VAL A 1115 16.03 6.09 -5.71
N HIS A 1116 15.61 6.66 -4.58
CA HIS A 1116 16.47 6.98 -3.44
C HIS A 1116 16.74 5.81 -2.51
N THR A 1117 15.81 4.87 -2.35
CA THR A 1117 15.93 3.70 -1.48
C THR A 1117 16.60 2.53 -2.18
N ASN A 1118 16.70 2.56 -3.53
CA ASN A 1118 17.33 1.52 -4.32
C ASN A 1118 18.73 1.19 -3.77
N GLU A 1119 18.82 0.02 -3.14
CA GLU A 1119 19.98 -0.44 -2.40
C GLU A 1119 21.24 -0.49 -3.26
N SER A 1120 21.09 -0.66 -4.58
CA SER A 1120 22.21 -0.63 -5.54
C SER A 1120 22.78 0.78 -5.75
N VAL A 1121 21.91 1.81 -5.78
CA VAL A 1121 22.29 3.23 -5.89
C VAL A 1121 22.87 3.70 -4.57
N ASN A 1122 22.25 3.36 -3.44
CA ASN A 1122 22.77 3.66 -2.11
C ASN A 1122 24.07 2.91 -1.82
N ARG A 1123 24.24 1.63 -2.17
CA ARG A 1123 25.53 0.93 -2.02
C ARG A 1123 26.61 1.54 -2.91
N ARG A 1124 26.29 2.04 -4.10
CA ARG A 1124 27.24 2.78 -4.96
C ARG A 1124 27.57 4.15 -4.36
N PHE A 1125 26.57 4.87 -3.84
CA PHE A 1125 26.75 6.16 -3.18
C PHE A 1125 27.55 6.01 -1.88
N ASP A 1126 27.26 4.99 -1.07
CA ASP A 1126 28.01 4.60 0.11
C ASP A 1126 29.43 4.17 -0.24
N ARG A 1127 29.66 3.46 -1.35
CA ARG A 1127 31.03 3.16 -1.83
C ARG A 1127 31.78 4.43 -2.21
N ILE A 1128 31.13 5.38 -2.88
CA ILE A 1128 31.71 6.69 -3.24
C ILE A 1128 32.00 7.52 -1.98
N VAL A 1129 31.14 7.46 -0.97
CA VAL A 1129 31.35 8.11 0.34
C VAL A 1129 32.40 7.39 1.19
N LYS A 1130 32.59 6.08 0.99
CA LYS A 1130 33.61 5.25 1.66
C LYS A 1130 35.00 5.31 0.99
N ASP A 1131 35.10 5.94 -0.18
CA ASP A 1131 36.37 6.11 -0.91
C ASP A 1131 37.28 7.12 -0.16
N PRO A 1132 38.51 6.71 0.23
CA PRO A 1132 39.42 7.51 1.05
C PRO A 1132 39.83 8.85 0.44
N ILE A 1133 39.60 9.08 -0.86
CA ILE A 1133 39.84 10.37 -1.52
C ILE A 1133 38.84 11.45 -1.04
N PHE A 1134 37.68 11.07 -0.47
CA PHE A 1134 36.60 12.01 -0.15
C PHE A 1134 36.52 12.47 1.32
N THR A 1135 37.30 11.91 2.25
CA THR A 1135 37.08 12.07 3.71
C THR A 1135 38.15 12.82 4.51
N THR A 1136 39.21 13.37 3.92
CA THR A 1136 40.28 14.04 4.70
C THR A 1136 39.90 15.43 5.23
N TYR A 1137 38.96 16.14 4.58
CA TYR A 1137 38.56 17.51 4.95
C TYR A 1137 37.06 17.75 4.73
N LEU A 1138 36.34 18.16 5.78
CA LEU A 1138 34.91 18.43 5.75
C LEU A 1138 34.58 19.85 6.24
N ASN A 1139 33.92 20.64 5.38
CA ASN A 1139 33.51 22.01 5.71
C ASN A 1139 31.97 22.08 5.83
N LEU A 1140 31.49 22.31 7.06
CA LEU A 1140 30.08 22.42 7.43
C LEU A 1140 29.76 23.89 7.71
N THR A 1141 29.86 24.74 6.68
CA THR A 1141 29.42 26.13 6.73
C THR A 1141 27.99 26.24 6.21
N VAL A 1142 27.03 26.49 7.10
CA VAL A 1142 25.66 26.88 6.75
C VAL A 1142 25.51 28.36 7.09
N PRO A 1143 25.13 29.23 6.13
CA PRO A 1143 25.01 30.66 6.41
C PRO A 1143 23.85 30.92 7.38
N PRO A 1144 23.93 31.97 8.22
CA PRO A 1144 22.87 32.33 9.15
C PRO A 1144 21.66 32.82 8.34
N TYR A 1145 20.58 32.05 8.34
CA TYR A 1145 19.27 32.57 7.97
C TYR A 1145 18.69 33.26 9.21
N GLY A 1146 18.28 34.51 9.04
CA GLY A 1146 17.61 35.30 10.08
C GLY A 1146 16.21 34.77 10.35
N SER A 1147 16.10 33.71 11.14
CA SER A 1147 15.00 33.38 12.03
C SER A 1147 15.46 32.20 12.87
N LEU A 1148 15.24 32.26 14.19
CA LEU A 1148 15.51 31.18 15.14
C LEU A 1148 14.48 30.04 14.94
N ASP A 1149 14.48 29.41 13.77
CA ASP A 1149 13.80 28.13 13.55
C ASP A 1149 14.77 27.00 13.89
N PHE A 1150 14.39 26.19 14.87
CA PHE A 1150 15.26 25.19 15.51
C PHE A 1150 15.47 23.89 14.72
N THR A 1151 15.04 23.78 13.45
CA THR A 1151 15.17 22.54 12.64
C THR A 1151 15.96 22.78 11.34
N ASP A 1152 17.11 22.11 11.20
CA ASP A 1152 17.86 22.05 9.93
C ASP A 1152 18.01 20.58 9.52
N PRO A 1153 17.12 20.07 8.66
CA PRO A 1153 17.04 18.64 8.34
C PRO A 1153 18.31 18.11 7.66
N ILE A 1154 19.16 18.98 7.09
CA ILE A 1154 20.42 18.60 6.46
C ILE A 1154 21.49 18.36 7.52
N LEU A 1155 21.60 19.26 8.51
CA LEU A 1155 22.53 19.11 9.63
C LEU A 1155 22.11 17.93 10.53
N ASP A 1156 20.81 17.79 10.78
CA ASP A 1156 20.24 16.68 11.57
C ASP A 1156 20.53 15.31 10.95
N ARG A 1157 20.30 15.17 9.65
CA ARG A 1157 20.58 13.92 8.92
C ARG A 1157 22.08 13.63 8.85
N PHE A 1158 22.91 14.66 8.70
CA PHE A 1158 24.37 14.49 8.68
C PHE A 1158 24.90 13.99 10.04
N CYS A 1159 24.51 14.63 11.14
CA CYS A 1159 24.95 14.29 12.49
C CYS A 1159 24.40 12.93 12.96
N SER A 1160 23.16 12.58 12.61
CA SER A 1160 22.53 11.31 13.04
C SER A 1160 22.90 10.10 12.19
N LYS A 1161 23.00 10.25 10.86
CA LYS A 1161 23.13 9.10 9.94
C LYS A 1161 24.49 8.98 9.27
N ILE A 1162 25.26 10.06 9.12
CA ILE A 1162 26.48 10.05 8.30
C ILE A 1162 27.72 10.09 9.19
N LEU A 1163 27.77 11.05 10.13
CA LEU A 1163 28.92 11.30 11.00
C LEU A 1163 29.43 10.05 11.77
N PRO A 1164 28.58 9.18 12.35
CA PRO A 1164 29.03 8.00 13.09
C PRO A 1164 29.85 7.01 12.24
N TYR A 1165 29.63 6.98 10.92
CA TYR A 1165 30.30 6.05 10.01
C TYR A 1165 31.62 6.58 9.45
N ILE A 1166 31.85 7.90 9.51
CA ILE A 1166 33.04 8.56 8.95
C ILE A 1166 33.93 9.21 10.02
N GLN A 1167 33.51 9.25 11.29
CA GLN A 1167 34.19 9.92 12.41
C GLN A 1167 35.68 9.57 12.55
N ASN A 1168 36.06 8.29 12.37
CA ASN A 1168 37.43 7.82 12.56
C ASN A 1168 38.38 8.19 11.39
N LYS A 1169 37.86 8.84 10.35
CA LYS A 1169 38.59 9.17 9.11
C LYS A 1169 38.69 10.66 8.84
N ILE A 1170 38.10 11.50 9.70
CA ILE A 1170 38.11 12.96 9.54
C ILE A 1170 39.26 13.55 10.35
N GLU A 1171 40.22 14.22 9.68
CA GLU A 1171 41.34 14.88 10.35
C GLU A 1171 41.01 16.32 10.80
N TRP A 1172 40.14 17.02 10.04
CA TRP A 1172 39.74 18.41 10.29
C TRP A 1172 38.26 18.64 9.92
N ILE A 1173 37.52 19.30 10.81
CA ILE A 1173 36.13 19.77 10.55
C ILE A 1173 36.10 21.28 10.77
N ASP A 1174 35.65 22.01 9.75
CA ASP A 1174 35.40 23.45 9.87
C ASP A 1174 33.89 23.70 10.05
N VAL A 1175 33.49 24.17 11.23
CA VAL A 1175 32.10 24.47 11.63
C VAL A 1175 32.01 25.96 11.97
N GLU A 1176 30.92 26.64 11.60
CA GLU A 1176 30.66 28.01 12.08
C GLU A 1176 30.27 28.05 13.57
N PRO A 1177 30.66 29.09 14.33
CA PRO A 1177 30.41 29.18 15.77
C PRO A 1177 28.95 28.94 16.17
N LEU A 1178 28.00 29.58 15.48
CA LEU A 1178 26.55 29.41 15.69
C LEU A 1178 26.06 27.98 15.44
N SER A 1179 26.62 27.29 14.44
CA SER A 1179 26.28 25.89 14.15
C SER A 1179 26.87 24.96 15.20
N MET A 1180 28.04 25.29 15.76
CA MET A 1180 28.66 24.54 16.84
C MET A 1180 27.92 24.75 18.17
N GLU A 1181 27.49 25.98 18.47
CA GLU A 1181 26.64 26.30 19.61
C GLU A 1181 25.31 25.52 19.54
N ARG A 1182 24.67 25.43 18.36
CA ARG A 1182 23.49 24.56 18.13
C ARG A 1182 23.77 23.09 18.41
N ILE A 1183 24.92 22.59 17.95
CA ILE A 1183 25.34 21.19 18.15
C ILE A 1183 25.60 20.91 19.64
N LEU A 1184 26.17 21.87 20.37
CA LEU A 1184 26.48 21.76 21.81
C LEU A 1184 25.26 21.96 22.72
N HIS A 1185 24.30 22.80 22.32
CA HIS A 1185 23.05 23.05 23.07
C HIS A 1185 21.92 22.07 22.74
N SER A 1186 22.03 21.31 21.65
CA SER A 1186 21.04 20.32 21.24
C SER A 1186 21.11 19.06 22.12
N ARG A 1187 19.99 18.74 22.81
CA ARG A 1187 19.78 17.43 23.46
C ARG A 1187 19.58 16.28 22.46
N ILE A 1188 19.43 16.58 21.17
CA ILE A 1188 19.03 15.64 20.10
C ILE A 1188 20.24 14.83 19.57
N TYR A 1189 21.48 15.22 19.91
CA TYR A 1189 22.69 14.55 19.42
C TYR A 1189 23.53 13.84 20.52
N PRO A 1190 22.95 12.89 21.28
CA PRO A 1190 23.63 12.24 22.40
C PRO A 1190 24.87 11.42 22.02
N ARG A 1191 25.07 11.13 20.72
CA ARG A 1191 26.21 10.33 20.21
C ARG A 1191 27.48 11.14 19.88
N LEU A 1192 27.48 12.46 20.09
CA LEU A 1192 28.69 13.29 19.91
C LEU A 1192 29.69 13.17 21.07
N TYR A 1193 29.28 12.56 22.20
CA TYR A 1193 30.05 12.45 23.44
C TYR A 1193 31.35 11.63 23.35
N GLY A 1194 31.65 11.02 22.19
CA GLY A 1194 32.86 10.25 21.92
C GLY A 1194 33.83 10.87 20.91
N LEU A 1195 33.57 12.09 20.41
CA LEU A 1195 34.44 12.75 19.43
C LEU A 1195 35.69 13.34 20.10
N GLY A 1196 36.75 12.53 20.18
CA GLY A 1196 38.07 12.98 20.60
C GLY A 1196 38.62 14.06 19.66
N LEU A 1197 38.72 15.29 20.19
CA LEU A 1197 39.51 16.43 19.70
C LEU A 1197 39.57 16.63 18.18
N ILE A 1198 38.50 17.22 17.64
CA ILE A 1198 38.52 17.94 16.37
C ILE A 1198 39.51 19.10 16.50
N LYS A 1199 40.52 19.19 15.63
CA LYS A 1199 41.41 20.36 15.57
C LYS A 1199 40.65 21.54 14.97
N PHE A 1200 40.46 22.60 15.76
CA PHE A 1200 39.90 23.87 15.30
C PHE A 1200 41.00 24.81 14.81
N SER A 1201 40.67 25.74 13.91
CA SER A 1201 41.57 26.87 13.67
C SER A 1201 41.62 27.76 14.92
N SER A 1202 42.83 28.18 15.32
CA SER A 1202 43.06 28.96 16.56
C SER A 1202 42.24 30.24 16.63
N ASN A 1203 42.00 30.89 15.47
CA ASN A 1203 41.18 32.10 15.38
C ASN A 1203 39.69 31.84 15.62
N LYS A 1204 39.14 30.70 15.18
CA LYS A 1204 37.73 30.36 15.43
C LYS A 1204 37.49 29.85 16.83
N ALA A 1205 38.42 29.08 17.40
CA ALA A 1205 38.35 28.66 18.80
C ALA A 1205 38.33 29.87 19.74
N ARG A 1206 39.13 30.90 19.45
CA ARG A 1206 39.16 32.13 20.26
C ARG A 1206 37.82 32.87 20.26
N ASN A 1207 37.13 32.94 19.12
CA ASN A 1207 35.79 33.55 19.00
C ASN A 1207 34.66 32.71 19.61
N LEU A 1208 34.91 31.43 19.91
CA LEU A 1208 33.90 30.52 20.47
C LEU A 1208 33.93 30.50 22.01
N PHE A 1209 35.08 30.85 22.60
CA PHE A 1209 35.31 30.90 24.04
C PHE A 1209 35.32 32.33 24.63
N THR A 1210 35.22 33.36 23.77
CA THR A 1210 34.90 34.75 24.13
C THR A 1210 33.44 35.01 23.90
#